data_AF-A0A2G9XKG5-F1
#
_entry.id   AF-A0A2G9XKG5-F1
#
_cell.length_a   1.000
_cell.length_b   1.000
_cell.length_c   1.000
_cell.angle_alpha   90.00
_cell.angle_beta   90.00
_cell.angle_gamma   90.00
#
_symmetry.space_group_name_H-M   'P 1'
#
loop_
_entity.id
_entity.type
_entity.pdbx_description
1 polymer ?
#
loop_
_entity_poly.entity_id
_entity_poly.type
_entity_poly.pdbx_seq_one_letter_code
_entity_poly.pdbx_strand_id
1 'polypeptide(L)'
;MSQIEARKEEVKKSADELYDARQYWWWAEKKRSPRLNYLRKAVWSKAAKGSSYMPGIQVDLENSRWYTKTFKEAPPAEPFIVTRARAIAAVLDNMPVFITDHSRIVGYPGAAPHLITWITTASFMLNDDTINDRTGIIPEENLEEAKEIAEFWRGRTYQDKCIQYHTRKERVLSMMADYLVPQRDISAFDYVTLQPDWMYQGFDSIIRTTEGKLAEAEKKVREAPTAEEQVSYLEKMDTWRSMKVCLEATIRYARRFSRLAKIIAENFETDPQRKEELLRISETCYKVPAQPPEHLWEAMQFDHFVQVAYRLEWNNAAWSSRPDYWHWPFYKKDVLEEKNLTRDEAVEYCAEWMIAAFGIGKVWLRIGREGLQGSPGPYVWTLGGVDEDGNDACNDLTDCYLDAALISRVSDPTFGFRYSSKTRTETLRRVFECIRHGLGYPSLRNDDVLIPNLMNWFGHPLKEARRWVHQACMAPSPDTKLGAPSLRYPQASIASGSKAVSLAMFDGFDPVTQMQIGVKTGDCTKFETFDDFYNAWYGQLKAAFKIATTMEHKNRYVEAHFYPKPMTSALFERCIETGENGALCKERSSLWFTLFAFSETGDCLAAVKKLIYDEKKYTMGRLRDALLANWDGYEEMRQDFVR
;
A
#
# COMPACT_ATOMS: atom_id res chain seq x y z
N MET A 1 8.48 -13.31 -38.10
CA MET A 1 8.76 -11.86 -38.11
C MET A 1 9.39 -11.51 -36.78
N SER A 2 10.60 -10.95 -36.79
CA SER A 2 11.25 -10.53 -35.54
C SER A 2 10.40 -9.44 -34.88
N GLN A 3 10.38 -9.35 -33.54
CA GLN A 3 9.72 -8.23 -32.82
C GLN A 3 10.19 -6.84 -33.34
N ILE A 4 11.39 -6.79 -33.93
CA ILE A 4 11.99 -5.59 -34.52
C ILE A 4 11.32 -5.22 -35.86
N GLU A 5 10.96 -6.19 -36.70
CA GLU A 5 10.27 -5.94 -37.98
C GLU A 5 8.81 -5.51 -37.77
N ALA A 6 8.10 -6.15 -36.83
CA ALA A 6 6.75 -5.74 -36.45
C ALA A 6 6.74 -4.28 -35.94
N ARG A 7 7.72 -3.92 -35.11
CA ARG A 7 7.88 -2.55 -34.60
C ARG A 7 8.18 -1.55 -35.72
N LYS A 8 8.88 -1.94 -36.80
CA LYS A 8 9.17 -1.06 -37.95
C LYS A 8 7.93 -0.79 -38.83
N GLU A 9 7.03 -1.77 -38.99
CA GLU A 9 5.76 -1.55 -39.70
C GLU A 9 4.77 -0.70 -38.88
N GLU A 10 4.71 -0.90 -37.57
CA GLU A 10 3.81 -0.16 -36.68
C GLU A 10 4.17 1.33 -36.53
N VAL A 11 5.46 1.68 -36.69
CA VAL A 11 5.91 3.08 -36.69
C VAL A 11 5.28 3.89 -37.83
N LYS A 12 4.90 3.26 -38.95
CA LYS A 12 4.31 3.96 -40.11
C LYS A 12 2.83 4.28 -39.95
N LYS A 13 2.08 3.50 -39.16
CA LYS A 13 0.63 3.67 -39.01
C LYS A 13 0.30 4.96 -38.26
N SER A 14 -0.77 5.67 -38.64
CA SER A 14 -1.30 6.81 -37.88
C SER A 14 -1.85 6.34 -36.52
N ALA A 15 -2.08 7.28 -35.59
CA ALA A 15 -2.71 6.91 -34.32
C ALA A 15 -4.10 6.31 -34.55
N ASP A 16 -4.87 6.86 -35.48
CA ASP A 16 -6.24 6.40 -35.75
C ASP A 16 -6.24 4.99 -36.37
N GLU A 17 -5.30 4.70 -37.29
CA GLU A 17 -5.10 3.36 -37.84
C GLU A 17 -4.74 2.33 -36.75
N LEU A 18 -3.91 2.72 -35.77
CA LEU A 18 -3.57 1.86 -34.63
C LEU A 18 -4.78 1.62 -33.72
N TYR A 19 -5.60 2.64 -33.50
CA TYR A 19 -6.82 2.53 -32.69
C TYR A 19 -7.84 1.60 -33.34
N ASP A 20 -8.10 1.77 -34.64
CA ASP A 20 -9.03 0.93 -35.42
C ASP A 20 -8.56 -0.52 -35.49
N ALA A 21 -7.24 -0.73 -35.59
CA ALA A 21 -6.62 -2.05 -35.52
C ALA A 21 -6.54 -2.63 -34.09
N ARG A 22 -7.07 -1.93 -33.07
CA ARG A 22 -7.04 -2.30 -31.65
C ARG A 22 -5.62 -2.49 -31.09
N GLN A 23 -4.65 -1.80 -31.67
CA GLN A 23 -3.24 -1.81 -31.30
C GLN A 23 -2.96 -0.74 -30.23
N TYR A 24 -3.67 -0.81 -29.09
CA TYR A 24 -3.78 0.27 -28.12
C TYR A 24 -2.46 0.66 -27.42
N TRP A 25 -1.51 -0.26 -27.30
CA TRP A 25 -0.19 0.05 -26.73
C TRP A 25 0.54 1.08 -27.60
N TRP A 26 0.57 0.84 -28.91
CA TRP A 26 1.23 1.71 -29.88
C TRP A 26 0.45 3.00 -30.14
N TRP A 27 -0.89 2.92 -30.13
CA TRP A 27 -1.74 4.11 -30.16
C TRP A 27 -1.39 5.06 -29.02
N ALA A 28 -1.28 4.56 -27.78
CA ALA A 28 -0.93 5.36 -26.63
C ALA A 28 0.48 5.97 -26.78
N GLU A 29 1.46 5.21 -27.26
CA GLU A 29 2.81 5.74 -27.53
C GLU A 29 2.78 6.91 -28.53
N LYS A 30 1.92 6.87 -29.55
CA LYS A 30 1.75 7.97 -30.52
C LYS A 30 0.95 9.16 -29.97
N LYS A 31 0.03 8.94 -29.02
CA LYS A 31 -0.79 10.00 -28.43
C LYS A 31 -0.09 10.73 -27.28
N ARG A 32 0.92 10.14 -26.65
CA ARG A 32 1.72 10.82 -25.61
C ARG A 32 2.40 12.06 -26.17
N SER A 33 2.38 13.14 -25.38
CA SER A 33 3.27 14.27 -25.63
C SER A 33 4.75 13.86 -25.48
N PRO A 34 5.71 14.66 -26.00
CA PRO A 34 7.13 14.39 -25.84
C PRO A 34 7.54 14.16 -24.39
N ARG A 35 7.03 14.99 -23.46
CA ARG A 35 7.25 14.86 -22.00
C ARG A 35 6.80 13.50 -21.48
N LEU A 36 5.53 13.13 -21.69
CA LEU A 36 5.00 11.85 -21.18
C LEU A 36 5.69 10.64 -21.82
N ASN A 37 6.05 10.72 -23.10
CA ASN A 37 6.78 9.65 -23.77
C ASN A 37 8.18 9.45 -23.17
N TYR A 38 8.88 10.55 -22.84
CA TYR A 38 10.15 10.50 -22.13
C TYR A 38 9.97 9.88 -20.74
N LEU A 39 9.09 10.44 -19.91
CA LEU A 39 8.89 9.99 -18.53
C LEU A 39 8.49 8.51 -18.46
N ARG A 40 7.62 8.05 -19.38
CA ARG A 40 7.18 6.66 -19.43
C ARG A 40 8.31 5.68 -19.80
N LYS A 41 9.31 6.14 -20.54
CA LYS A 41 10.51 5.37 -20.92
C LYS A 41 11.62 5.45 -19.86
N ALA A 42 11.70 6.58 -19.15
CA ALA A 42 12.70 6.83 -18.13
C ALA A 42 12.35 6.22 -16.75
N VAL A 43 11.06 5.95 -16.49
CA VAL A 43 10.62 5.40 -15.20
C VAL A 43 11.14 3.98 -14.96
N TRP A 44 11.65 3.74 -13.75
CA TRP A 44 12.14 2.45 -13.30
C TRP A 44 11.02 1.65 -12.64
N SER A 45 10.54 0.62 -13.32
CA SER A 45 9.58 -0.33 -12.72
C SER A 45 10.19 -1.04 -11.52
N LYS A 46 9.54 -0.96 -10.36
CA LYS A 46 9.94 -1.66 -9.12
C LYS A 46 9.29 -3.02 -8.93
N ALA A 47 8.55 -3.47 -9.95
CA ALA A 47 7.96 -4.79 -9.97
C ALA A 47 9.03 -5.91 -9.92
N ALA A 48 8.58 -7.09 -9.51
CA ALA A 48 9.36 -8.32 -9.58
C ALA A 48 8.84 -9.25 -10.69
N LYS A 49 9.72 -10.12 -11.18
CA LYS A 49 9.40 -11.27 -12.04
C LYS A 49 9.87 -12.53 -11.33
N GLY A 50 8.95 -13.42 -10.98
CA GLY A 50 9.21 -14.44 -9.97
C GLY A 50 9.61 -13.78 -8.64
N SER A 51 10.77 -14.14 -8.10
CA SER A 51 11.32 -13.53 -6.88
C SER A 51 12.37 -12.44 -7.15
N SER A 52 12.70 -12.12 -8.39
CA SER A 52 13.77 -11.17 -8.72
C SER A 52 13.20 -9.82 -9.13
N TYR A 53 13.80 -8.73 -8.64
CA TYR A 53 13.50 -7.40 -9.16
C TYR A 53 13.96 -7.25 -10.62
N MET A 54 13.42 -6.25 -11.31
CA MET A 54 13.86 -5.91 -12.66
C MET A 54 15.36 -5.54 -12.69
N PRO A 55 16.07 -5.79 -13.81
CA PRO A 55 17.50 -5.46 -13.92
C PRO A 55 17.81 -4.00 -13.59
N GLY A 56 18.88 -3.77 -12.84
CA GLY A 56 19.35 -2.44 -12.42
C GLY A 56 18.66 -1.86 -11.17
N ILE A 57 17.64 -2.53 -10.63
CA ILE A 57 17.07 -2.17 -9.33
C ILE A 57 18.04 -2.57 -8.21
N GLN A 58 18.28 -1.64 -7.29
CA GLN A 58 19.18 -1.83 -6.15
C GLN A 58 18.56 -1.30 -4.86
N VAL A 59 19.08 -1.71 -3.70
CA VAL A 59 18.64 -1.23 -2.39
C VAL A 59 19.26 0.13 -2.08
N ASP A 60 18.43 1.05 -1.59
CA ASP A 60 18.91 2.29 -0.97
C ASP A 60 19.30 2.05 0.49
N LEU A 61 20.53 2.44 0.85
CA LEU A 61 21.02 2.38 2.21
C LEU A 61 20.79 3.66 3.02
N GLU A 62 20.38 4.79 2.42
CA GLU A 62 20.24 6.06 3.14
C GLU A 62 19.29 5.96 4.33
N ASN A 63 18.09 5.38 4.13
CA ASN A 63 17.12 5.20 5.21
C ASN A 63 17.76 4.41 6.37
N SER A 64 18.30 3.24 6.06
CA SER A 64 18.88 2.34 7.03
C SER A 64 20.13 2.92 7.73
N ARG A 65 20.96 3.67 7.01
CA ARG A 65 22.16 4.33 7.52
C ARG A 65 21.81 5.39 8.55
N TRP A 66 20.91 6.31 8.21
CA TRP A 66 20.52 7.40 9.12
C TRP A 66 19.74 6.89 10.33
N TYR A 67 18.83 5.92 10.15
CA TYR A 67 18.19 5.26 11.28
C TYR A 67 19.21 4.60 12.21
N THR A 68 20.13 3.79 11.66
CA THR A 68 21.15 3.11 12.47
C THR A 68 22.03 4.10 13.22
N LYS A 69 22.49 5.17 12.55
CA LYS A 69 23.30 6.22 13.17
C LYS A 69 22.56 6.89 14.31
N THR A 70 21.33 7.36 14.08
CA THR A 70 20.54 8.05 15.11
C THR A 70 20.30 7.17 16.33
N PHE A 71 19.99 5.89 16.14
CA PHE A 71 19.78 4.96 17.25
C PHE A 71 21.06 4.59 18.00
N LYS A 72 22.23 4.54 17.34
CA LYS A 72 23.53 4.37 18.02
C LYS A 72 23.90 5.56 18.89
N GLU A 73 23.56 6.77 18.44
CA GLU A 73 23.89 8.04 19.11
C GLU A 73 22.81 8.47 20.14
N ALA A 74 21.67 7.80 20.17
CA ALA A 74 20.56 8.14 21.05
C ALA A 74 20.91 7.92 22.53
N PRO A 75 20.57 8.87 23.44
CA PRO A 75 20.67 8.63 24.86
C PRO A 75 19.84 7.40 25.28
N PRO A 76 20.35 6.50 26.14
CA PRO A 76 19.60 5.30 26.55
C PRO A 76 18.25 5.58 27.23
N ALA A 77 18.08 6.77 27.81
CA ALA A 77 16.85 7.21 28.48
C ALA A 77 15.88 7.96 27.53
N GLU A 78 16.27 8.24 26.29
CA GLU A 78 15.40 8.92 25.33
C GLU A 78 14.22 7.99 24.96
N PRO A 79 12.98 8.49 24.99
CA PRO A 79 11.82 7.70 24.55
C PRO A 79 11.98 7.23 23.11
N PHE A 80 11.69 5.96 22.85
CA PHE A 80 11.87 5.34 21.53
C PHE A 80 11.17 6.10 20.40
N ILE A 81 9.97 6.66 20.65
CA ILE A 81 9.23 7.46 19.66
C ILE A 81 9.97 8.74 19.26
N VAL A 82 10.68 9.37 20.21
CA VAL A 82 11.48 10.57 19.98
C VAL A 82 12.70 10.22 19.14
N THR A 83 13.40 9.13 19.47
CA THR A 83 14.53 8.64 18.67
C THR A 83 14.09 8.30 17.24
N ARG A 84 12.91 7.69 17.05
CA ARG A 84 12.34 7.44 15.71
C ARG A 84 12.06 8.72 14.93
N ALA A 85 11.47 9.73 15.58
CA ALA A 85 11.21 11.01 14.95
C ALA A 85 12.50 11.74 14.53
N ARG A 86 13.55 11.63 15.34
CA ARG A 86 14.88 12.14 14.98
C ARG A 86 15.49 11.36 13.81
N ALA A 87 15.29 10.04 13.76
CA ALA A 87 15.81 9.20 12.70
C ALA A 87 15.17 9.51 11.34
N ILE A 88 13.84 9.64 11.28
CA ILE A 88 13.17 10.06 10.04
C ILE A 88 13.58 11.48 9.63
N ALA A 89 13.73 12.40 10.60
CA ALA A 89 14.22 13.74 10.32
C ALA A 89 15.63 13.71 9.71
N ALA A 90 16.53 12.88 10.26
CA ALA A 90 17.87 12.69 9.73
C ALA A 90 17.85 12.14 8.29
N VAL A 91 16.98 11.19 7.97
CA VAL A 91 16.80 10.70 6.59
C VAL A 91 16.35 11.84 5.67
N LEU A 92 15.27 12.54 6.03
CA LEU A 92 14.68 13.61 5.22
C LEU A 92 15.64 14.79 5.02
N ASP A 93 16.47 15.10 6.01
CA ASP A 93 17.44 16.20 5.96
C ASP A 93 18.67 15.85 5.10
N ASN A 94 19.07 14.58 5.03
CA ASN A 94 20.38 14.19 4.46
C ASN A 94 20.30 13.35 3.18
N MET A 95 19.26 12.52 3.00
CA MET A 95 19.12 11.65 1.82
C MET A 95 19.23 12.49 0.53
N PRO A 96 20.07 12.15 -0.45
CA PRO A 96 20.19 12.89 -1.70
C PRO A 96 18.82 13.09 -2.39
N VAL A 97 18.64 14.26 -3.01
CA VAL A 97 17.43 14.61 -3.76
C VAL A 97 17.79 14.87 -5.22
N PHE A 98 16.90 14.51 -6.14
CA PHE A 98 17.11 14.64 -7.58
C PHE A 98 15.81 15.06 -8.27
N ILE A 99 15.91 15.71 -9.43
CA ILE A 99 14.76 16.01 -10.28
C ILE A 99 14.93 15.20 -11.56
N THR A 100 14.00 14.28 -11.83
CA THR A 100 13.96 13.55 -13.10
C THR A 100 13.75 14.54 -14.23
N ASP A 101 14.52 14.39 -15.30
CA ASP A 101 14.43 15.30 -16.44
C ASP A 101 12.99 15.36 -17.02
N HIS A 102 12.59 16.54 -17.49
CA HIS A 102 11.22 16.88 -17.90
C HIS A 102 10.09 16.69 -16.86
N SER A 103 10.37 16.22 -15.65
CA SER A 103 9.38 16.03 -14.59
C SER A 103 9.00 17.37 -13.94
N ARG A 104 7.71 17.54 -13.65
CA ARG A 104 7.09 18.63 -12.88
C ARG A 104 6.75 18.17 -11.46
N ILE A 105 6.39 16.90 -11.27
CA ILE A 105 6.23 16.28 -9.95
C ILE A 105 7.59 15.75 -9.47
N VAL A 106 7.97 16.07 -8.23
CA VAL A 106 9.28 15.75 -7.66
C VAL A 106 9.16 15.09 -6.29
N GLY A 107 10.20 14.40 -5.84
CA GLY A 107 10.19 13.63 -4.59
C GLY A 107 10.23 12.13 -4.84
N TYR A 108 11.03 11.43 -4.04
CA TYR A 108 11.22 9.99 -4.15
C TYR A 108 11.70 9.44 -2.80
N PRO A 109 11.23 8.27 -2.33
CA PRO A 109 11.68 7.69 -1.06
C PRO A 109 13.04 6.98 -1.22
N GLY A 110 14.00 7.64 -1.84
CA GLY A 110 15.36 7.15 -1.97
C GLY A 110 16.31 8.14 -2.67
N ALA A 111 17.59 7.82 -2.70
CA ALA A 111 18.64 8.70 -3.23
C ALA A 111 18.70 8.79 -4.76
N ALA A 112 18.14 7.81 -5.49
CA ALA A 112 18.18 7.76 -6.94
C ALA A 112 16.99 6.94 -7.51
N PRO A 113 16.56 7.18 -8.76
CA PRO A 113 15.31 6.63 -9.28
C PRO A 113 15.33 5.12 -9.49
N HIS A 114 16.50 4.46 -9.52
CA HIS A 114 16.62 3.01 -9.63
C HIS A 114 16.64 2.29 -8.26
N LEU A 115 16.86 3.03 -7.16
CA LEU A 115 16.97 2.47 -5.81
C LEU A 115 15.61 2.21 -5.16
N ILE A 116 15.49 1.22 -4.27
CA ILE A 116 14.27 0.94 -3.47
C ILE A 116 14.54 1.11 -1.98
N THR A 117 13.57 1.65 -1.24
CA THR A 117 13.70 1.91 0.20
C THR A 117 13.81 0.60 0.99
N TRP A 118 14.74 0.54 1.94
CA TRP A 118 14.88 -0.56 2.90
C TRP A 118 14.75 -0.07 4.34
N ILE A 119 13.76 -0.61 5.06
CA ILE A 119 13.42 -0.26 6.44
C ILE A 119 13.88 -1.40 7.36
N THR A 120 15.14 -1.33 7.76
CA THR A 120 15.83 -2.36 8.55
C THR A 120 15.29 -2.54 9.96
N THR A 121 14.59 -1.54 10.46
CA THR A 121 13.98 -1.54 11.80
C THR A 121 12.72 -2.42 11.90
N ALA A 122 12.20 -2.91 10.77
CA ALA A 122 10.90 -3.58 10.72
C ALA A 122 10.98 -5.10 10.98
N SER A 123 11.76 -5.85 10.20
CA SER A 123 11.81 -7.31 10.28
C SER A 123 13.21 -7.83 10.05
N PHE A 124 13.73 -8.62 11.00
CA PHE A 124 15.01 -9.29 10.84
C PHE A 124 14.96 -10.33 9.70
N MET A 125 13.82 -10.98 9.46
CA MET A 125 13.66 -11.91 8.33
C MET A 125 13.75 -11.19 6.98
N LEU A 126 13.12 -10.01 6.86
CA LEU A 126 13.26 -9.19 5.67
C LEU A 126 14.71 -8.77 5.45
N ASN A 127 15.42 -8.40 6.53
CA ASN A 127 16.82 -8.02 6.46
C ASN A 127 17.70 -9.19 6.00
N ASP A 128 17.49 -10.37 6.59
CA ASP A 128 18.21 -11.58 6.24
C ASP A 128 17.91 -12.00 4.77
N ASP A 129 16.67 -11.91 4.30
CA ASP A 129 16.31 -12.16 2.89
C ASP A 129 17.02 -11.19 1.93
N THR A 130 17.10 -9.92 2.31
CA THR A 130 17.71 -8.86 1.47
C THR A 130 19.23 -9.01 1.38
N ILE A 131 19.90 -9.31 2.50
CA ILE A 131 21.36 -9.50 2.54
C ILE A 131 21.79 -10.78 1.82
N ASN A 132 20.96 -11.82 1.89
CA ASN A 132 21.24 -13.10 1.25
C ASN A 132 20.71 -13.17 -0.20
N ASP A 133 20.13 -12.08 -0.72
CA ASP A 133 19.63 -12.04 -2.09
C ASP A 133 20.80 -12.15 -3.09
N ARG A 134 20.75 -13.20 -3.92
CA ARG A 134 21.82 -13.54 -4.87
C ARG A 134 21.70 -12.81 -6.21
N THR A 135 20.70 -11.96 -6.41
CA THR A 135 20.55 -11.19 -7.64
C THR A 135 21.44 -9.95 -7.69
N GLY A 136 22.20 -9.67 -6.62
CA GLY A 136 23.05 -8.48 -6.53
C GLY A 136 22.27 -7.19 -6.30
N ILE A 137 21.13 -7.27 -5.59
CA ILE A 137 20.30 -6.10 -5.29
C ILE A 137 21.00 -5.11 -4.34
N ILE A 138 21.93 -5.60 -3.51
CA ILE A 138 22.89 -4.77 -2.79
C ILE A 138 24.21 -4.84 -3.57
N PRO A 139 24.72 -3.70 -4.06
CA PRO A 139 26.05 -3.65 -4.70
C PRO A 139 27.15 -4.17 -3.77
N GLU A 140 28.21 -4.77 -4.33
CA GLU A 140 29.29 -5.40 -3.56
C GLU A 140 29.99 -4.39 -2.64
N GLU A 141 30.18 -3.15 -3.12
CA GLU A 141 30.77 -2.04 -2.36
C GLU A 141 29.94 -1.63 -1.13
N ASN A 142 28.64 -1.95 -1.11
CA ASN A 142 27.70 -1.59 -0.05
C ASN A 142 27.36 -2.78 0.87
N LEU A 143 27.80 -3.99 0.53
CA LEU A 143 27.36 -5.22 1.21
C LEU A 143 27.83 -5.30 2.66
N GLU A 144 29.05 -4.84 2.96
CA GLU A 144 29.57 -4.89 4.33
C GLU A 144 28.81 -3.90 5.24
N GLU A 145 28.59 -2.67 4.78
CA GLU A 145 27.76 -1.70 5.50
C GLU A 145 26.34 -2.26 5.73
N ALA A 146 25.73 -2.88 4.72
CA ALA A 146 24.40 -3.46 4.84
C ALA A 146 24.35 -4.58 5.91
N LYS A 147 25.38 -5.43 5.99
CA LYS A 147 25.50 -6.47 7.02
C LYS A 147 25.65 -5.88 8.41
N GLU A 148 26.52 -4.88 8.58
CA GLU A 148 26.70 -4.19 9.87
C GLU A 148 25.40 -3.55 10.36
N ILE A 149 24.65 -2.92 9.45
CA ILE A 149 23.33 -2.34 9.71
C ILE A 149 22.36 -3.43 10.18
N ALA A 150 22.21 -4.52 9.43
CA ALA A 150 21.25 -5.56 9.80
C ALA A 150 21.63 -6.26 11.12
N GLU A 151 22.92 -6.45 11.37
CA GLU A 151 23.39 -7.02 12.64
C GLU A 151 23.12 -6.07 13.82
N PHE A 152 23.28 -4.75 13.63
CA PHE A 152 22.83 -3.79 14.63
C PHE A 152 21.32 -3.91 14.91
N TRP A 153 20.50 -4.10 13.88
CA TRP A 153 19.05 -4.22 14.06
C TRP A 153 18.58 -5.59 14.57
N ARG A 154 19.41 -6.63 14.51
CA ARG A 154 19.11 -7.95 15.08
C ARG A 154 18.84 -7.81 16.59
N GLY A 155 17.70 -8.33 17.04
CA GLY A 155 17.24 -8.20 18.43
C GLY A 155 16.59 -6.84 18.75
N ARG A 156 16.44 -5.94 17.77
CA ARG A 156 15.88 -4.58 17.93
C ARG A 156 14.72 -4.28 16.97
N THR A 157 14.35 -5.20 16.09
CA THR A 157 13.29 -4.97 15.10
C THR A 157 11.90 -5.05 15.73
N TYR A 158 10.89 -4.51 15.03
CA TYR A 158 9.48 -4.75 15.37
C TYR A 158 9.19 -6.26 15.47
N GLN A 159 9.71 -7.05 14.52
CA GLN A 159 9.58 -8.51 14.55
C GLN A 159 10.18 -9.13 15.82
N ASP A 160 11.40 -8.74 16.22
CA ASP A 160 12.06 -9.24 17.43
C ASP A 160 11.18 -9.04 18.67
N LYS A 161 10.48 -7.90 18.75
CA LYS A 161 9.56 -7.64 19.84
C LYS A 161 8.28 -8.49 19.76
N CYS A 162 7.70 -8.63 18.57
CA CYS A 162 6.50 -9.46 18.35
C CYS A 162 6.72 -10.92 18.74
N ILE A 163 7.85 -11.53 18.33
CA ILE A 163 8.09 -12.95 18.54
C ILE A 163 8.23 -13.34 20.03
N GLN A 164 8.46 -12.39 20.93
CA GLN A 164 8.46 -12.62 22.38
C GLN A 164 7.07 -12.99 22.92
N TYR A 165 6.00 -12.57 22.23
CA TYR A 165 4.60 -12.86 22.61
C TYR A 165 3.99 -14.00 21.78
N HIS A 166 4.71 -14.49 20.76
CA HIS A 166 4.28 -15.60 19.93
C HIS A 166 4.78 -16.93 20.50
N THR A 167 3.92 -17.94 20.49
CA THR A 167 4.27 -19.34 20.73
C THR A 167 5.11 -19.87 19.57
N ARG A 168 5.83 -20.98 19.80
CA ARG A 168 6.58 -21.67 18.73
C ARG A 168 5.66 -22.04 17.55
N LYS A 169 4.44 -22.52 17.83
CA LYS A 169 3.47 -22.90 16.80
C LYS A 169 3.07 -21.70 15.93
N GLU A 170 2.72 -20.57 16.53
CA GLU A 170 2.38 -19.32 15.83
C GLU A 170 3.52 -18.88 14.89
N ARG A 171 4.77 -18.87 15.38
CA ARG A 171 5.93 -18.47 14.59
C ARG A 171 6.15 -19.38 13.38
N VAL A 172 6.11 -20.70 13.60
CA VAL A 172 6.32 -21.69 12.53
C VAL A 172 5.24 -21.57 11.46
N LEU A 173 3.96 -21.52 11.85
CA LEU A 173 2.85 -21.44 10.90
C LEU A 173 2.86 -20.15 10.08
N SER A 174 3.18 -19.01 10.71
CA SER A 174 3.30 -17.73 10.01
C SER A 174 4.48 -17.71 9.04
N MET A 175 5.62 -18.30 9.43
CA MET A 175 6.84 -18.34 8.61
C MET A 175 6.71 -19.27 7.40
N MET A 176 6.06 -20.43 7.56
CA MET A 176 5.91 -21.41 6.47
C MET A 176 5.05 -20.89 5.32
N ALA A 177 4.19 -19.90 5.57
CA ALA A 177 3.32 -19.27 4.57
C ALA A 177 2.35 -20.20 3.81
N ASP A 178 2.24 -21.46 4.21
CA ASP A 178 1.45 -22.49 3.54
C ASP A 178 -0.01 -22.52 4.00
N TYR A 179 -0.23 -22.33 5.31
CA TYR A 179 -1.56 -22.30 5.91
C TYR A 179 -2.00 -20.90 6.34
N LEU A 180 -1.10 -20.16 7.00
CA LEU A 180 -1.30 -18.76 7.35
C LEU A 180 -0.43 -17.91 6.44
N VAL A 181 -0.93 -16.75 6.01
CA VAL A 181 -0.06 -15.75 5.36
C VAL A 181 0.88 -15.16 6.41
N PRO A 182 2.15 -14.86 6.08
CA PRO A 182 3.05 -14.19 7.00
C PRO A 182 2.44 -12.91 7.57
N GLN A 183 2.34 -12.87 8.89
CA GLN A 183 1.75 -11.75 9.62
C GLN A 183 2.63 -10.49 9.53
N ARG A 184 2.12 -9.36 10.01
CA ARG A 184 2.78 -8.04 9.88
C ARG A 184 4.20 -7.99 10.42
N ASP A 185 4.49 -8.74 11.48
CA ASP A 185 5.83 -8.85 12.05
C ASP A 185 6.86 -9.41 11.08
N ILE A 186 6.45 -10.28 10.15
CA ILE A 186 7.33 -10.86 9.13
C ILE A 186 7.25 -10.07 7.83
N SER A 187 6.03 -9.80 7.35
CA SER A 187 5.82 -9.14 6.07
C SER A 187 6.23 -7.67 6.08
N ALA A 188 6.25 -7.05 7.27
CA ALA A 188 6.75 -5.71 7.51
C ALA A 188 6.13 -4.66 6.60
N PHE A 189 4.82 -4.74 6.29
CA PHE A 189 4.13 -3.71 5.51
C PHE A 189 2.74 -3.33 6.02
N ASP A 190 2.31 -2.13 5.63
CA ASP A 190 1.05 -1.53 6.10
C ASP A 190 0.20 -0.93 4.96
N TYR A 191 -1.04 -0.55 5.29
CA TYR A 191 -1.94 0.22 4.41
C TYR A 191 -2.52 1.40 5.19
N VAL A 192 -2.07 2.62 4.89
CA VAL A 192 -2.58 3.86 5.46
C VAL A 192 -3.64 4.44 4.53
N THR A 193 -4.83 4.71 5.05
CA THR A 193 -5.84 5.59 4.42
C THR A 193 -5.66 6.97 4.99
N LEU A 194 -5.29 7.94 4.16
CA LEU A 194 -5.01 9.30 4.60
C LEU A 194 -6.31 10.06 4.96
N GLN A 195 -6.18 11.16 5.71
CA GLN A 195 -7.26 12.11 6.05
C GLN A 195 -7.00 13.47 5.36
N PRO A 196 -7.41 13.68 4.09
CA PRO A 196 -7.04 14.88 3.32
C PRO A 196 -7.53 16.20 3.94
N ASP A 197 -8.72 16.22 4.54
CA ASP A 197 -9.29 17.39 5.24
C ASP A 197 -8.40 17.92 6.36
N TRP A 198 -7.67 17.04 7.04
CA TRP A 198 -6.70 17.42 8.05
C TRP A 198 -5.39 17.90 7.43
N MET A 199 -4.84 17.12 6.49
CA MET A 199 -3.53 17.39 5.91
C MET A 199 -3.51 18.70 5.10
N TYR A 200 -4.57 19.00 4.34
CA TYR A 200 -4.64 20.18 3.47
C TYR A 200 -4.73 21.51 4.22
N GLN A 201 -4.80 21.50 5.55
CA GLN A 201 -4.58 22.71 6.36
C GLN A 201 -3.12 23.21 6.31
N GLY A 202 -2.20 22.39 5.79
CA GLY A 202 -0.77 22.67 5.74
C GLY A 202 -0.08 22.31 7.05
N PHE A 203 1.15 21.80 6.93
CA PHE A 203 1.92 21.30 8.07
C PHE A 203 2.25 22.41 9.08
N ASP A 204 2.38 23.68 8.66
CA ASP A 204 2.55 24.80 9.58
C ASP A 204 1.34 24.96 10.52
N SER A 205 0.11 24.72 10.03
CA SER A 205 -1.10 24.78 10.85
C SER A 205 -1.17 23.62 11.85
N ILE A 206 -0.83 22.41 11.39
CA ILE A 206 -0.78 21.21 12.21
C ILE A 206 0.28 21.35 13.31
N ILE A 207 1.47 21.88 12.96
CA ILE A 207 2.55 22.17 13.92
C ILE A 207 2.06 23.15 14.99
N ARG A 208 1.44 24.28 14.62
CA ARG A 208 0.89 25.25 15.59
C ARG A 208 -0.14 24.62 16.53
N THR A 209 -1.01 23.77 16.00
CA THR A 209 -2.00 23.03 16.80
C THR A 209 -1.31 22.09 17.78
N THR A 210 -0.29 21.38 17.32
CA THR A 210 0.53 20.47 18.12
C THR A 210 1.29 21.21 19.23
N GLU A 211 1.83 22.40 18.95
CA GLU A 211 2.47 23.26 19.94
C GLU A 211 1.50 23.74 21.01
N GLY A 212 0.28 24.11 20.61
CA GLY A 212 -0.80 24.45 21.56
C GLY A 212 -1.13 23.27 22.49
N LYS A 213 -1.21 22.05 21.95
CA LYS A 213 -1.43 20.82 22.74
C LYS A 213 -0.27 20.52 23.69
N LEU A 214 0.96 20.74 23.25
CA LEU A 214 2.15 20.60 24.10
C LEU A 214 2.14 21.59 25.26
N ALA A 215 1.86 22.87 24.99
CA ALA A 215 1.79 23.89 26.02
C ALA A 215 0.66 23.62 27.03
N GLU A 216 -0.49 23.15 26.55
CA GLU A 216 -1.61 22.71 27.40
C GLU A 216 -1.19 21.54 28.32
N ALA A 217 -0.53 20.53 27.75
CA ALA A 217 -0.06 19.37 28.49
C ALA A 217 0.98 19.73 29.55
N GLU A 218 1.94 20.60 29.22
CA GLU A 218 2.96 21.08 30.17
C GLU A 218 2.35 21.80 31.37
N LYS A 219 1.28 22.58 31.13
CA LYS A 219 0.51 23.21 32.21
C LYS A 219 -0.21 22.16 33.06
N LYS A 220 -0.91 21.21 32.42
CA LYS A 220 -1.65 20.15 33.12
C LYS A 220 -0.76 19.24 33.94
N VAL A 221 0.45 18.91 33.48
CA VAL A 221 1.41 18.15 34.28
C VAL A 221 1.76 18.89 35.59
N ARG A 222 1.79 20.22 35.61
CA ARG A 222 2.10 20.99 36.83
C ARG A 222 0.89 21.17 37.74
N GLU A 223 -0.30 21.25 37.17
CA GLU A 223 -1.53 21.66 37.87
C GLU A 223 -2.52 20.51 38.14
N ALA A 224 -2.26 19.31 37.61
CA ALA A 224 -3.19 18.18 37.69
C ALA A 224 -3.54 17.83 39.15
N PRO A 225 -4.83 17.60 39.45
CA PRO A 225 -5.31 17.29 40.80
C PRO A 225 -4.90 15.90 41.28
N THR A 226 -4.55 14.98 40.37
CA THR A 226 -4.18 13.60 40.69
C THR A 226 -2.87 13.20 40.01
N ALA A 227 -2.13 12.29 40.65
CA ALA A 227 -0.91 11.71 40.07
C ALA A 227 -1.19 10.93 38.78
N GLU A 228 -2.34 10.26 38.70
CA GLU A 228 -2.76 9.53 37.48
C GLU A 228 -2.92 10.50 36.30
N GLU A 229 -3.63 11.61 36.52
CA GLU A 229 -3.81 12.63 35.48
C GLU A 229 -2.47 13.27 35.10
N GLN A 230 -1.63 13.61 36.08
CA GLN A 230 -0.30 14.18 35.86
C GLN A 230 0.57 13.28 34.96
N VAL A 231 0.66 11.99 35.27
CA VAL A 231 1.52 11.04 34.54
C VAL A 231 0.97 10.73 33.14
N SER A 232 -0.36 10.78 32.96
CA SER A 232 -1.00 10.48 31.66
C SER A 232 -0.59 11.42 30.52
N TYR A 233 -0.06 12.61 30.82
CA TYR A 233 0.38 13.58 29.82
C TYR A 233 1.84 13.38 29.38
N LEU A 234 2.66 12.63 30.13
CA LEU A 234 4.09 12.51 29.84
C LEU A 234 4.33 11.83 28.48
N GLU A 235 3.68 10.68 28.23
CA GLU A 235 3.79 9.97 26.94
C GLU A 235 3.16 10.74 25.78
N LYS A 236 2.09 11.51 26.06
CA LYS A 236 1.43 12.37 25.07
C LYS A 236 2.35 13.50 24.62
N MET A 237 3.08 14.10 25.54
CA MET A 237 4.09 15.13 25.24
C MET A 237 5.19 14.58 24.33
N ASP A 238 5.69 13.38 24.59
CA ASP A 238 6.70 12.75 23.72
C ASP A 238 6.13 12.45 22.33
N THR A 239 4.86 12.05 22.27
CA THR A 239 4.15 11.80 21.01
C THR A 239 3.99 13.08 20.18
N TRP A 240 3.48 14.16 20.76
CA TRP A 240 3.33 15.45 20.07
C TRP A 240 4.68 16.06 19.65
N ARG A 241 5.70 15.99 20.51
CA ARG A 241 7.07 16.42 20.15
C ARG A 241 7.58 15.67 18.94
N SER A 242 7.38 14.35 18.92
CA SER A 242 7.79 13.47 17.83
C SER A 242 7.05 13.79 16.53
N MET A 243 5.74 14.00 16.58
CA MET A 243 4.93 14.42 15.42
C MET A 243 5.43 15.74 14.83
N LYS A 244 5.65 16.76 15.68
CA LYS A 244 6.17 18.06 15.26
C LYS A 244 7.50 17.92 14.52
N VAL A 245 8.46 17.18 15.08
CA VAL A 245 9.78 16.95 14.45
C VAL A 245 9.65 16.36 13.04
N CYS A 246 8.74 15.39 12.86
CA CYS A 246 8.52 14.75 11.57
C CYS A 246 7.92 15.71 10.53
N LEU A 247 6.94 16.53 10.93
CA LEU A 247 6.32 17.54 10.06
C LEU A 247 7.33 18.61 9.63
N GLU A 248 8.12 19.13 10.57
CA GLU A 248 9.17 20.11 10.28
C GLU A 248 10.24 19.56 9.33
N ALA A 249 10.65 18.30 9.52
CA ALA A 249 11.60 17.63 8.63
C ALA A 249 11.03 17.44 7.22
N THR A 250 9.74 17.13 7.09
CA THR A 250 9.08 17.00 5.79
C THR A 250 9.04 18.33 5.04
N ILE A 251 8.78 19.44 5.75
CA ILE A 251 8.88 20.79 5.17
C ILE A 251 10.30 21.08 4.69
N ARG A 252 11.33 20.75 5.49
CA ARG A 252 12.73 20.92 5.07
C ARG A 252 13.06 20.07 3.85
N TYR A 253 12.60 18.83 3.78
CA TYR A 253 12.76 17.96 2.61
C TYR A 253 12.16 18.58 1.35
N ALA A 254 10.90 19.05 1.39
CA ALA A 254 10.28 19.75 0.26
C ALA A 254 11.08 21.00 -0.16
N ARG A 255 11.55 21.81 0.80
CA ARG A 255 12.38 22.99 0.52
C ARG A 255 13.76 22.65 -0.06
N ARG A 256 14.28 21.43 0.11
CA ARG A 256 15.48 20.97 -0.61
C ARG A 256 15.21 20.80 -2.11
N PHE A 257 14.02 20.31 -2.50
CA PHE A 257 13.60 20.31 -3.91
C PHE A 257 13.36 21.72 -4.44
N SER A 258 12.77 22.60 -3.62
CA SER A 258 12.62 24.01 -4.00
C SER A 258 13.96 24.64 -4.40
N ARG A 259 14.96 24.46 -3.54
CA ARG A 259 16.33 24.95 -3.79
C ARG A 259 16.98 24.28 -4.99
N LEU A 260 16.85 22.95 -5.14
CA LEU A 260 17.42 22.22 -6.27
C LEU A 260 16.82 22.69 -7.60
N ALA A 261 15.50 22.81 -7.70
CA ALA A 261 14.82 23.26 -8.90
C ALA A 261 15.29 24.67 -9.31
N LYS A 262 15.42 25.59 -8.34
CA LYS A 262 15.96 26.93 -8.57
C LYS A 262 17.41 26.91 -9.05
N ILE A 263 18.27 26.09 -8.43
CA ILE A 263 19.68 25.95 -8.84
C ILE A 263 19.76 25.47 -10.29
N ILE A 264 18.97 24.46 -10.68
CA ILE A 264 18.94 23.94 -12.05
C ILE A 264 18.46 25.04 -13.01
N ALA A 265 17.36 25.72 -12.69
CA ALA A 265 16.79 26.80 -13.51
C ALA A 265 17.76 27.96 -13.76
N GLU A 266 18.51 28.36 -12.74
CA GLU A 266 19.37 29.54 -12.79
C GLU A 266 20.76 29.27 -13.38
N ASN A 267 21.28 28.05 -13.23
CA ASN A 267 22.70 27.76 -13.52
C ASN A 267 22.91 26.72 -14.63
N PHE A 268 21.92 25.89 -14.97
CA PHE A 268 22.10 24.75 -15.87
C PHE A 268 21.10 24.71 -17.02
N GLU A 269 19.83 25.09 -16.79
CA GLU A 269 18.80 25.05 -17.82
C GLU A 269 18.93 26.18 -18.83
N THR A 270 18.83 25.84 -20.11
CA THR A 270 18.95 26.77 -21.25
C THR A 270 17.63 26.95 -21.99
N ASP A 271 16.72 25.99 -21.93
CA ASP A 271 15.37 26.12 -22.49
C ASP A 271 14.51 27.04 -21.61
N PRO A 272 14.03 28.18 -22.13
CA PRO A 272 13.20 29.11 -21.37
C PRO A 272 11.93 28.49 -20.81
N GLN A 273 11.30 27.55 -21.55
CA GLN A 273 10.07 26.90 -21.10
C GLN A 273 10.36 26.00 -19.90
N ARG A 274 11.38 25.13 -20.00
CA ARG A 274 11.79 24.28 -18.88
C ARG A 274 12.28 25.09 -17.68
N LYS A 275 12.92 26.23 -17.90
CA LYS A 275 13.33 27.14 -16.82
C LYS A 275 12.15 27.69 -16.04
N GLU A 276 11.08 28.13 -16.72
CA GLU A 276 9.85 28.57 -16.07
C GLU A 276 9.20 27.42 -15.26
N GLU A 277 9.15 26.21 -15.82
CA GLU A 277 8.65 25.04 -15.10
C GLU A 277 9.46 24.75 -13.82
N LEU A 278 10.79 24.80 -13.89
CA LEU A 278 11.66 24.57 -12.73
C LEU A 278 11.47 25.65 -11.65
N LEU A 279 11.24 26.91 -12.05
CA LEU A 279 10.90 27.98 -11.10
C LEU A 279 9.53 27.73 -10.46
N ARG A 280 8.54 27.27 -11.23
CA ARG A 280 7.23 26.85 -10.68
C ARG A 280 7.35 25.68 -9.71
N ILE A 281 8.20 24.69 -10.01
CA ILE A 281 8.54 23.60 -9.06
C ILE A 281 9.16 24.18 -7.80
N SER A 282 10.06 25.17 -7.95
CA SER A 282 10.71 25.84 -6.83
C SER A 282 9.70 26.50 -5.89
N GLU A 283 8.77 27.28 -6.43
CA GLU A 283 7.70 27.95 -5.70
C GLU A 283 6.76 26.93 -5.03
N THR A 284 6.33 25.92 -5.80
CA THR A 284 5.45 24.85 -5.31
C THR A 284 6.08 24.14 -4.11
N CYS A 285 7.33 23.67 -4.23
CA CYS A 285 8.02 22.93 -3.18
C CYS A 285 8.43 23.81 -1.98
N TYR A 286 8.45 25.14 -2.13
CA TYR A 286 8.64 26.04 -1.00
C TYR A 286 7.38 26.15 -0.15
N LYS A 287 6.22 26.16 -0.83
CA LYS A 287 4.89 26.33 -0.26
C LYS A 287 4.34 25.03 0.32
N VAL A 288 4.24 23.95 -0.47
CA VAL A 288 3.69 22.67 -0.01
C VAL A 288 4.80 21.70 0.43
N PRO A 289 4.62 20.93 1.53
CA PRO A 289 3.39 20.77 2.31
C PRO A 289 3.25 21.73 3.52
N ALA A 290 4.09 22.77 3.64
CA ALA A 290 4.05 23.70 4.77
C ALA A 290 2.70 24.44 4.84
N GLN A 291 2.21 24.92 3.70
CA GLN A 291 0.97 25.67 3.56
C GLN A 291 -0.07 24.87 2.74
N PRO A 292 -1.36 25.23 2.83
CA PRO A 292 -2.41 24.67 1.97
C PRO A 292 -2.08 24.80 0.47
N PRO A 293 -2.40 23.79 -0.35
CA PRO A 293 -2.37 23.94 -1.80
C PRO A 293 -3.49 24.89 -2.28
N GLU A 294 -3.23 25.64 -3.35
CA GLU A 294 -4.15 26.57 -4.01
C GLU A 294 -4.35 26.26 -5.50
N HIS A 295 -3.51 25.40 -6.05
CA HIS A 295 -3.51 24.96 -7.44
C HIS A 295 -3.45 23.44 -7.56
N LEU A 296 -3.87 22.90 -8.72
CA LEU A 296 -3.96 21.47 -8.97
C LEU A 296 -2.60 20.78 -8.85
N TRP A 297 -1.54 21.39 -9.38
CA TRP A 297 -0.18 20.85 -9.30
C TRP A 297 0.37 20.90 -7.88
N GLU A 298 -0.02 21.88 -7.07
CA GLU A 298 0.38 21.97 -5.66
C GLU A 298 -0.29 20.87 -4.83
N ALA A 299 -1.57 20.57 -5.08
CA ALA A 299 -2.27 19.48 -4.39
C ALA A 299 -1.65 18.11 -4.72
N MET A 300 -1.34 17.85 -6.00
CA MET A 300 -0.64 16.62 -6.40
C MET A 300 0.76 16.52 -5.78
N GLN A 301 1.52 17.62 -5.76
CA GLN A 301 2.85 17.65 -5.16
C GLN A 301 2.81 17.51 -3.62
N PHE A 302 1.78 18.07 -2.97
CA PHE A 302 1.51 17.91 -1.55
C PHE A 302 1.30 16.42 -1.23
N ASP A 303 0.35 15.78 -1.90
CA ASP A 303 0.06 14.36 -1.70
C ASP A 303 1.29 13.49 -1.97
N HIS A 304 2.05 13.80 -3.02
CA HIS A 304 3.28 13.07 -3.34
C HIS A 304 4.34 13.19 -2.24
N PHE A 305 4.56 14.37 -1.66
CA PHE A 305 5.48 14.53 -0.54
C PHE A 305 5.03 13.81 0.72
N VAL A 306 3.73 13.84 1.04
CA VAL A 306 3.16 13.07 2.16
C VAL A 306 3.44 11.58 1.96
N GLN A 307 3.20 11.07 0.75
CA GLN A 307 3.41 9.67 0.37
C GLN A 307 4.88 9.25 0.48
N VAL A 308 5.83 10.13 0.16
CA VAL A 308 7.26 9.89 0.38
C VAL A 308 7.59 9.85 1.87
N ALA A 309 7.15 10.85 2.64
CA ALA A 309 7.54 11.04 4.03
C ALA A 309 7.17 9.84 4.91
N TYR A 310 5.90 9.42 4.92
CA TYR A 310 5.50 8.32 5.79
C TYR A 310 6.01 6.94 5.29
N ARG A 311 6.36 6.79 4.00
CA ARG A 311 6.99 5.57 3.47
C ARG A 311 8.45 5.40 3.90
N LEU A 312 9.13 6.48 4.24
CA LEU A 312 10.45 6.42 4.87
C LEU A 312 10.37 6.02 6.36
N GLU A 313 9.21 6.19 7.00
CA GLU A 313 8.98 5.73 8.37
C GLU A 313 8.67 4.24 8.45
N TRP A 314 7.79 3.78 7.55
CA TRP A 314 7.33 2.40 7.50
C TRP A 314 6.90 1.99 6.09
N ASN A 315 7.03 0.69 5.82
CA ASN A 315 6.83 0.07 4.52
C ASN A 315 5.34 0.01 4.16
N ASN A 316 4.73 1.13 3.83
CA ASN A 316 3.36 1.08 3.33
C ASN A 316 3.33 0.49 1.90
N ALA A 317 2.45 -0.47 1.68
CA ALA A 317 2.31 -1.24 0.44
C ALA A 317 1.25 -0.69 -0.51
N ALA A 318 0.27 0.03 0.01
CA ALA A 318 -0.85 0.54 -0.76
C ALA A 318 -0.75 2.05 -0.92
N TRP A 319 -1.59 2.61 -1.79
CA TRP A 319 -1.71 4.05 -1.98
C TRP A 319 -3.19 4.42 -2.03
N SER A 320 -3.85 4.37 -0.87
CA SER A 320 -5.25 4.76 -0.74
C SER A 320 -5.40 6.26 -0.98
N SER A 321 -6.06 6.65 -2.07
CA SER A 321 -6.41 8.05 -2.38
C SER A 321 -7.70 8.10 -3.20
N ARG A 322 -8.38 9.26 -3.21
CA ARG A 322 -9.52 9.56 -4.09
C ARG A 322 -9.31 10.90 -4.80
N PRO A 323 -8.35 10.95 -5.73
CA PRO A 323 -7.83 12.23 -6.19
C PRO A 323 -8.84 13.00 -7.03
N ASP A 324 -9.77 12.36 -7.73
CA ASP A 324 -10.83 13.05 -8.46
C ASP A 324 -11.83 13.78 -7.56
N TYR A 325 -11.93 13.41 -6.28
CA TYR A 325 -12.74 14.10 -5.29
C TYR A 325 -11.96 15.24 -4.63
N TRP A 326 -10.75 14.95 -4.13
CA TRP A 326 -9.96 15.92 -3.36
C TRP A 326 -9.26 16.97 -4.21
N HIS A 327 -8.89 16.62 -5.44
CA HIS A 327 -8.26 17.57 -6.36
C HIS A 327 -9.28 18.36 -7.19
N TRP A 328 -10.56 17.98 -7.17
CA TRP A 328 -11.61 18.64 -7.94
C TRP A 328 -11.72 20.16 -7.68
N PRO A 329 -11.67 20.67 -6.44
CA PRO A 329 -11.73 22.11 -6.19
C PRO A 329 -10.62 22.87 -6.92
N PHE A 330 -9.40 22.32 -6.95
CA PHE A 330 -8.27 22.94 -7.63
C PHE A 330 -8.36 22.84 -9.15
N TYR A 331 -8.81 21.69 -9.68
CA TYR A 331 -9.09 21.55 -11.11
C TYR A 331 -10.17 22.54 -11.57
N LYS A 332 -11.26 22.68 -10.82
CA LYS A 332 -12.35 23.61 -11.14
C LYS A 332 -11.83 25.04 -11.21
N LYS A 333 -11.04 25.46 -10.21
CA LYS A 333 -10.39 26.77 -10.20
C LYS A 333 -9.45 26.95 -11.40
N ASP A 334 -8.46 26.08 -11.56
CA ASP A 334 -7.39 26.27 -12.54
C ASP A 334 -7.82 26.03 -13.99
N VAL A 335 -8.76 25.11 -14.24
CA VAL A 335 -9.13 24.70 -15.61
C VAL A 335 -10.46 25.30 -16.05
N LEU A 336 -11.43 25.46 -15.14
CA LEU A 336 -12.78 25.92 -15.50
C LEU A 336 -12.97 27.42 -15.28
N GLU A 337 -12.38 27.99 -14.22
CA GLU A 337 -12.63 29.36 -13.79
C GLU A 337 -11.50 30.31 -14.23
N GLU A 338 -10.28 30.12 -13.72
CA GLU A 338 -9.14 31.02 -13.92
C GLU A 338 -8.36 30.74 -15.22
N LYS A 339 -8.51 29.53 -15.79
CA LYS A 339 -7.82 29.10 -17.01
C LYS A 339 -6.28 29.12 -16.90
N ASN A 340 -5.75 28.89 -15.70
CA ASN A 340 -4.33 28.67 -15.43
C ASN A 340 -3.81 27.39 -16.11
N LEU A 341 -4.69 26.42 -16.35
CA LEU A 341 -4.41 25.18 -17.07
C LEU A 341 -5.49 24.89 -18.11
N THR A 342 -5.07 24.31 -19.22
CA THR A 342 -5.97 23.62 -20.14
C THR A 342 -6.34 22.23 -19.62
N ARG A 343 -7.43 21.65 -20.15
CA ARG A 343 -7.80 20.26 -19.84
C ARG A 343 -6.69 19.27 -20.22
N ASP A 344 -6.03 19.48 -21.36
CA ASP A 344 -4.97 18.59 -21.83
C ASP A 344 -3.74 18.65 -20.90
N GLU A 345 -3.38 19.83 -20.39
CA GLU A 345 -2.34 19.96 -19.36
C GLU A 345 -2.71 19.27 -18.05
N ALA A 346 -4.00 19.30 -17.66
CA ALA A 346 -4.49 18.57 -16.50
C ALA A 346 -4.42 17.04 -16.70
N VAL A 347 -4.75 16.53 -17.89
CA VAL A 347 -4.56 15.11 -18.25
C VAL A 347 -3.07 14.74 -18.19
N GLU A 348 -2.19 15.61 -18.67
CA GLU A 348 -0.74 15.37 -18.55
C GLU A 348 -0.26 15.32 -17.11
N TYR A 349 -0.72 16.23 -16.23
CA TYR A 349 -0.40 16.19 -14.80
C TYR A 349 -0.89 14.88 -14.15
N CYS A 350 -2.12 14.45 -14.47
CA CYS A 350 -2.65 13.16 -13.99
C CYS A 350 -1.76 11.99 -14.44
N ALA A 351 -1.40 11.94 -15.73
CA ALA A 351 -0.58 10.86 -16.29
C ALA A 351 0.85 10.86 -15.72
N GLU A 352 1.42 12.04 -15.53
CA GLU A 352 2.73 12.20 -14.93
C GLU A 352 2.76 11.73 -13.47
N TRP A 353 1.75 12.09 -12.68
CA TRP A 353 1.69 11.64 -11.29
C TRP A 353 1.48 10.12 -11.20
N MET A 354 0.69 9.52 -12.10
CA MET A 354 0.61 8.06 -12.22
C MET A 354 1.98 7.42 -12.53
N ILE A 355 2.77 8.02 -13.42
CA ILE A 355 4.13 7.54 -13.74
C ILE A 355 5.08 7.72 -12.54
N ALA A 356 5.00 8.83 -11.83
CA ALA A 356 5.78 9.07 -10.62
C ALA A 356 5.44 8.03 -9.53
N ALA A 357 4.15 7.74 -9.36
CA ALA A 357 3.67 6.72 -8.43
C ALA A 357 4.13 5.31 -8.82
N PHE A 358 4.07 4.96 -10.11
CA PHE A 358 4.56 3.69 -10.65
C PHE A 358 6.05 3.44 -10.34
N GLY A 359 6.85 4.51 -10.29
CA GLY A 359 8.28 4.44 -10.00
C GLY A 359 8.61 4.19 -8.52
N ILE A 360 7.66 4.36 -7.60
CA ILE A 360 7.87 4.12 -6.17
C ILE A 360 7.94 2.62 -5.90
N GLY A 361 8.89 2.22 -5.05
CA GLY A 361 9.02 0.84 -4.60
C GLY A 361 9.83 0.72 -3.32
N LYS A 362 9.85 -0.50 -2.80
CA LYS A 362 10.46 -0.84 -1.51
C LYS A 362 10.98 -2.26 -1.54
N VAL A 363 11.78 -2.60 -0.55
CA VAL A 363 12.18 -3.97 -0.30
C VAL A 363 10.98 -4.78 0.21
N TRP A 364 10.59 -5.78 -0.58
CA TRP A 364 9.62 -6.82 -0.26
C TRP A 364 10.31 -8.09 0.22
N LEU A 365 9.70 -8.82 1.16
CA LEU A 365 10.08 -10.21 1.43
C LEU A 365 9.84 -11.05 0.17
N ARG A 366 10.63 -12.10 -0.05
CA ARG A 366 10.51 -12.99 -1.22
C ARG A 366 9.08 -13.38 -1.60
N ILE A 367 8.27 -13.79 -0.64
CA ILE A 367 6.85 -14.15 -0.88
C ILE A 367 6.03 -12.99 -1.45
N GLY A 368 6.31 -11.75 -1.05
CA GLY A 368 5.66 -10.56 -1.59
C GLY A 368 6.04 -10.34 -3.05
N ARG A 369 7.31 -10.57 -3.41
CA ARG A 369 7.81 -10.48 -4.80
C ARG A 369 7.14 -11.53 -5.69
N GLU A 370 7.07 -12.76 -5.21
CA GLU A 370 6.44 -13.89 -5.92
C GLU A 370 4.91 -13.74 -6.02
N GLY A 371 4.26 -13.16 -5.00
CA GLY A 371 2.80 -12.97 -4.95
C GLY A 371 2.29 -11.75 -5.72
N LEU A 372 3.12 -10.73 -5.96
CA LEU A 372 2.76 -9.47 -6.63
C LEU A 372 3.59 -9.24 -7.91
N GLN A 373 3.81 -10.30 -8.68
CA GLN A 373 4.60 -10.21 -9.91
C GLN A 373 4.02 -9.19 -10.89
N GLY A 374 4.88 -8.39 -11.52
CA GLY A 374 4.48 -7.34 -12.46
C GLY A 374 3.93 -6.07 -11.83
N SER A 375 3.81 -5.99 -10.49
CA SER A 375 3.35 -4.82 -9.76
C SER A 375 4.41 -4.34 -8.75
N PRO A 376 4.71 -3.03 -8.66
CA PRO A 376 5.56 -2.46 -7.59
C PRO A 376 4.89 -2.51 -6.21
N GLY A 377 3.57 -2.64 -6.16
CA GLY A 377 2.74 -2.72 -4.96
C GLY A 377 1.28 -2.41 -5.31
N PRO A 378 0.29 -2.85 -4.51
CA PRO A 378 -1.12 -2.62 -4.80
C PRO A 378 -1.52 -1.16 -4.58
N TYR A 379 -1.08 -0.27 -5.46
CA TYR A 379 -1.42 1.15 -5.43
C TYR A 379 -2.79 1.30 -6.09
N VAL A 380 -3.82 1.62 -5.30
CA VAL A 380 -5.20 1.70 -5.77
C VAL A 380 -5.77 3.08 -5.48
N TRP A 381 -5.98 3.86 -6.53
CA TRP A 381 -6.69 5.13 -6.43
C TRP A 381 -8.17 4.90 -6.68
N THR A 382 -9.00 5.46 -5.81
CA THR A 382 -10.45 5.39 -5.91
C THR A 382 -10.93 6.52 -6.78
N LEU A 383 -11.86 6.25 -7.70
CA LEU A 383 -12.49 7.26 -8.55
C LEU A 383 -14.01 7.09 -8.57
N GLY A 384 -14.73 8.14 -8.94
CA GLY A 384 -16.18 8.14 -9.12
C GLY A 384 -16.95 8.02 -7.82
N GLY A 385 -18.09 7.34 -7.85
CA GLY A 385 -18.98 7.11 -6.71
C GLY A 385 -19.90 8.28 -6.42
N VAL A 386 -20.30 8.43 -5.16
CA VAL A 386 -21.17 9.53 -4.71
C VAL A 386 -20.47 10.49 -3.76
N ASP A 387 -20.98 11.72 -3.68
CA ASP A 387 -20.59 12.73 -2.69
C ASP A 387 -21.25 12.44 -1.31
N GLU A 388 -20.97 13.26 -0.31
CA GLU A 388 -21.54 13.09 1.04
C GLU A 388 -23.08 13.19 1.06
N ASP A 389 -23.67 13.94 0.13
CA ASP A 389 -25.13 14.11 0.02
C ASP A 389 -25.78 13.00 -0.83
N GLY A 390 -24.97 12.18 -1.51
CA GLY A 390 -25.37 11.02 -2.27
C GLY A 390 -25.62 11.31 -3.74
N ASN A 391 -25.17 12.45 -4.27
CA ASN A 391 -25.19 12.77 -5.69
C ASN A 391 -23.98 12.15 -6.40
N ASP A 392 -24.01 12.07 -7.73
CA ASP A 392 -22.86 11.60 -8.50
C ASP A 392 -21.65 12.50 -8.24
N ALA A 393 -20.54 11.88 -7.81
CA ALA A 393 -19.27 12.58 -7.58
C ALA A 393 -18.38 12.61 -8.83
N CYS A 394 -18.77 11.92 -9.91
CA CYS A 394 -18.01 11.95 -11.16
C CYS A 394 -17.99 13.35 -11.76
N ASN A 395 -16.79 13.78 -12.15
CA ASN A 395 -16.54 15.12 -12.66
C ASN A 395 -15.48 15.08 -13.77
N ASP A 396 -15.15 16.24 -14.35
CA ASP A 396 -14.22 16.28 -15.49
C ASP A 396 -12.79 15.87 -15.12
N LEU A 397 -12.41 15.97 -13.84
CA LEU A 397 -11.13 15.45 -13.37
C LEU A 397 -11.16 13.92 -13.25
N THR A 398 -12.29 13.30 -12.88
CA THR A 398 -12.48 11.85 -12.98
C THR A 398 -12.17 11.37 -14.40
N ASP A 399 -12.69 12.08 -15.40
CA ASP A 399 -12.45 11.78 -16.81
C ASP A 399 -10.99 12.03 -17.23
N CYS A 400 -10.33 13.06 -16.68
CA CYS A 400 -8.90 13.30 -16.94
C CYS A 400 -8.02 12.16 -16.41
N TYR A 401 -8.32 11.59 -15.25
CA TYR A 401 -7.59 10.42 -14.73
C TYR A 401 -7.81 9.19 -15.61
N LEU A 402 -9.03 8.97 -16.12
CA LEU A 402 -9.33 7.87 -17.05
C LEU A 402 -8.58 8.04 -18.38
N ASP A 403 -8.57 9.25 -18.95
CA ASP A 403 -7.80 9.57 -20.14
C ASP A 403 -6.28 9.39 -19.90
N ALA A 404 -5.81 9.81 -18.72
CA ALA A 404 -4.41 9.65 -18.29
C ALA A 404 -3.98 8.18 -18.18
N ALA A 405 -4.86 7.27 -17.74
CA ALA A 405 -4.58 5.83 -17.72
C ALA A 405 -4.41 5.25 -19.12
N LEU A 406 -5.26 5.66 -20.07
CA LEU A 406 -5.20 5.21 -21.46
C LEU A 406 -3.86 5.55 -22.12
N ILE A 407 -3.30 6.71 -21.82
CA ILE A 407 -2.02 7.17 -22.40
C ILE A 407 -0.81 6.69 -21.58
N SER A 408 -0.84 6.72 -20.25
CA SER A 408 0.31 6.35 -19.40
C SER A 408 0.58 4.85 -19.44
N ARG A 409 -0.47 4.02 -19.41
CA ARG A 409 -0.40 2.55 -19.42
C ARG A 409 0.64 2.00 -18.44
N VAL A 410 0.62 2.51 -17.21
CA VAL A 410 1.35 1.92 -16.07
C VAL A 410 0.48 0.86 -15.39
N SER A 411 1.09 -0.16 -14.77
CA SER A 411 0.33 -1.20 -14.06
C SER A 411 -0.25 -0.69 -12.74
N ASP A 412 0.44 0.24 -12.10
CA ASP A 412 0.06 0.86 -10.83
C ASP A 412 0.37 2.37 -10.90
N PRO A 413 -0.43 3.25 -10.29
CA PRO A 413 -1.65 2.96 -9.56
C PRO A 413 -2.78 2.46 -10.48
N THR A 414 -3.46 1.42 -10.03
CA THR A 414 -4.73 0.98 -10.62
C THR A 414 -5.87 1.86 -10.12
N PHE A 415 -7.00 1.80 -10.81
CA PHE A 415 -8.22 2.50 -10.39
C PHE A 415 -9.26 1.54 -9.79
N GLY A 416 -9.79 1.90 -8.63
CA GLY A 416 -11.03 1.35 -8.06
C GLY A 416 -12.18 2.30 -8.33
N PHE A 417 -12.96 2.05 -9.37
CA PHE A 417 -14.10 2.89 -9.73
C PHE A 417 -15.34 2.51 -8.93
N ARG A 418 -15.85 3.48 -8.19
CA ARG A 418 -17.08 3.40 -7.43
C ARG A 418 -18.27 3.60 -8.36
N TYR A 419 -18.92 2.51 -8.72
CA TYR A 419 -20.12 2.52 -9.52
C TYR A 419 -21.34 2.81 -8.64
N SER A 420 -22.17 3.76 -9.09
CA SER A 420 -23.52 3.98 -8.61
C SER A 420 -24.48 4.05 -9.79
N SER A 421 -25.75 3.73 -9.57
CA SER A 421 -26.82 3.97 -10.55
C SER A 421 -26.95 5.44 -10.99
N LYS A 422 -26.36 6.38 -10.24
CA LYS A 422 -26.33 7.81 -10.55
C LYS A 422 -25.18 8.25 -11.45
N THR A 423 -24.19 7.38 -11.70
CA THR A 423 -22.98 7.75 -12.43
C THR A 423 -23.29 8.25 -13.84
N ARG A 424 -22.75 9.42 -14.20
CA ARG A 424 -22.93 10.03 -15.52
C ARG A 424 -22.41 9.11 -16.64
N THR A 425 -23.19 8.96 -17.70
CA THR A 425 -22.89 8.05 -18.82
C THR A 425 -21.56 8.36 -19.50
N GLU A 426 -21.19 9.64 -19.57
CA GLU A 426 -19.93 10.10 -20.17
C GLU A 426 -18.70 9.49 -19.47
N THR A 427 -18.69 9.47 -18.14
CA THR A 427 -17.62 8.82 -17.37
C THR A 427 -17.66 7.31 -17.50
N LEU A 428 -18.86 6.68 -17.51
CA LEU A 428 -18.98 5.24 -17.74
C LEU A 428 -18.40 4.80 -19.10
N ARG A 429 -18.53 5.63 -20.14
CA ARG A 429 -17.89 5.38 -21.44
C ARG A 429 -16.36 5.37 -21.31
N ARG A 430 -15.76 6.34 -20.61
CA ARG A 430 -14.31 6.37 -20.37
C ARG A 430 -13.82 5.21 -19.51
N VAL A 431 -14.57 4.83 -18.48
CA VAL A 431 -14.31 3.61 -17.68
C VAL A 431 -14.27 2.38 -18.60
N PHE A 432 -15.26 2.25 -19.48
CA PHE A 432 -15.30 1.16 -20.45
C PHE A 432 -14.14 1.22 -21.44
N GLU A 433 -13.71 2.40 -21.91
CA GLU A 433 -12.54 2.53 -22.78
C GLU A 433 -11.26 1.98 -22.13
N CYS A 434 -11.02 2.28 -20.85
CA CYS A 434 -9.89 1.71 -20.11
C CYS A 434 -9.92 0.18 -20.05
N ILE A 435 -11.10 -0.39 -19.76
CA ILE A 435 -11.31 -1.84 -19.71
C ILE A 435 -11.12 -2.46 -21.11
N ARG A 436 -11.72 -1.87 -22.14
CA ARG A 436 -11.64 -2.30 -23.54
C ARG A 436 -10.21 -2.27 -24.08
N HIS A 437 -9.39 -1.34 -23.58
CA HIS A 437 -7.96 -1.23 -23.91
C HIS A 437 -7.07 -2.26 -23.20
N GLY A 438 -7.66 -3.13 -22.37
CA GLY A 438 -6.96 -4.23 -21.70
C GLY A 438 -6.05 -3.77 -20.56
N LEU A 439 -6.33 -2.62 -19.92
CA LEU A 439 -5.54 -2.14 -18.79
C LEU A 439 -5.70 -3.01 -17.54
N GLY A 440 -6.84 -3.72 -17.42
CA GLY A 440 -7.21 -4.46 -16.22
C GLY A 440 -7.87 -3.59 -15.13
N TYR A 441 -7.93 -2.28 -15.34
CA TYR A 441 -8.59 -1.31 -14.46
C TYR A 441 -9.27 -0.20 -15.30
N PRO A 442 -10.25 0.55 -14.75
CA PRO A 442 -10.75 0.48 -13.38
C PRO A 442 -11.44 -0.85 -13.02
N SER A 443 -11.19 -1.35 -11.82
CA SER A 443 -12.08 -2.34 -11.18
C SER A 443 -13.39 -1.65 -10.78
N LEU A 444 -14.51 -2.36 -10.82
CA LEU A 444 -15.83 -1.79 -10.49
C LEU A 444 -16.26 -2.23 -9.09
N ARG A 445 -16.68 -1.27 -8.26
CA ARG A 445 -17.20 -1.51 -6.92
C ARG A 445 -18.57 -0.88 -6.76
N ASN A 446 -19.50 -1.61 -6.16
CA ASN A 446 -20.88 -1.18 -6.09
C ASN A 446 -21.16 -0.37 -4.82
N ASP A 447 -21.34 0.94 -4.97
CA ASP A 447 -21.65 1.86 -3.86
C ASP A 447 -22.98 1.49 -3.18
N ASP A 448 -23.96 1.00 -3.94
CA ASP A 448 -25.28 0.60 -3.42
C ASP A 448 -25.20 -0.64 -2.50
N VAL A 449 -24.06 -1.35 -2.50
CA VAL A 449 -23.76 -2.47 -1.58
C VAL A 449 -22.78 -2.06 -0.49
N LEU A 450 -21.69 -1.38 -0.86
CA LEU A 450 -20.59 -1.09 0.06
C LEU A 450 -20.95 -0.01 1.09
N ILE A 451 -21.73 1.01 0.72
CA ILE A 451 -22.14 2.05 1.67
C ILE A 451 -23.04 1.44 2.78
N PRO A 452 -24.12 0.69 2.47
CA PRO A 452 -24.89 -0.01 3.51
C PRO A 452 -24.04 -1.00 4.33
N ASN A 453 -23.08 -1.69 3.71
CA ASN A 453 -22.19 -2.61 4.41
C ASN A 453 -21.36 -1.89 5.48
N LEU A 454 -20.76 -0.74 5.13
CA LEU A 454 -19.98 0.08 6.05
C LEU A 454 -20.81 0.58 7.23
N MET A 455 -22.04 1.01 6.95
CA MET A 455 -22.97 1.46 7.99
C MET A 455 -23.36 0.33 8.93
N ASN A 456 -23.75 -0.83 8.38
CA ASN A 456 -24.29 -1.94 9.16
C ASN A 456 -23.23 -2.63 10.02
N TRP A 457 -22.06 -2.93 9.45
CA TRP A 457 -21.04 -3.75 10.13
C TRP A 457 -20.04 -2.94 10.95
N PHE A 458 -19.78 -1.68 10.57
CA PHE A 458 -18.76 -0.85 11.22
C PHE A 458 -19.33 0.43 11.85
N GLY A 459 -20.64 0.67 11.72
CA GLY A 459 -21.32 1.78 12.39
C GLY A 459 -20.95 3.16 11.84
N HIS A 460 -20.46 3.24 10.60
CA HIS A 460 -20.18 4.51 9.96
C HIS A 460 -21.48 5.31 9.73
N PRO A 461 -21.54 6.61 10.09
CA PRO A 461 -22.61 7.50 9.64
C PRO A 461 -22.69 7.56 8.12
N LEU A 462 -23.87 7.75 7.54
CA LEU A 462 -24.08 7.71 6.09
C LEU A 462 -23.14 8.64 5.30
N LYS A 463 -22.95 9.89 5.75
CA LYS A 463 -22.04 10.85 5.09
C LYS A 463 -20.59 10.35 5.08
N GLU A 464 -20.14 9.76 6.19
CA GLU A 464 -18.82 9.17 6.31
C GLU A 464 -18.70 7.91 5.44
N ALA A 465 -19.69 7.01 5.47
CA ALA A 465 -19.70 5.81 4.64
C ALA A 465 -19.63 6.12 3.14
N ARG A 466 -20.21 7.24 2.68
CA ARG A 466 -20.12 7.72 1.28
C ARG A 466 -18.73 8.20 0.87
N ARG A 467 -17.84 8.46 1.83
CA ARG A 467 -16.46 8.88 1.60
C ARG A 467 -15.46 7.73 1.59
N TRP A 468 -15.94 6.51 1.41
CA TRP A 468 -15.05 5.35 1.34
C TRP A 468 -14.12 5.38 0.13
N VAL A 469 -12.91 4.89 0.37
CA VAL A 469 -11.84 4.66 -0.60
C VAL A 469 -11.32 3.24 -0.46
N HIS A 470 -10.62 2.76 -1.46
CA HIS A 470 -9.88 1.52 -1.40
C HIS A 470 -8.66 1.67 -0.49
N GLN A 471 -8.63 0.94 0.63
CA GLN A 471 -7.42 0.91 1.47
C GLN A 471 -6.24 0.21 0.76
N ALA A 472 -6.56 -0.81 -0.03
CA ALA A 472 -5.65 -1.56 -0.92
C ALA A 472 -6.48 -2.12 -2.09
N CYS A 473 -6.43 -3.42 -2.39
CA CYS A 473 -7.17 -3.96 -3.54
C CYS A 473 -8.70 -3.85 -3.42
N MET A 474 -9.30 -4.21 -2.28
CA MET A 474 -10.75 -4.48 -2.19
C MET A 474 -11.48 -3.84 -1.01
N ALA A 475 -10.79 -3.67 0.12
CA ALA A 475 -11.41 -3.25 1.37
C ALA A 475 -11.77 -1.76 1.32
N PRO A 476 -13.05 -1.40 1.54
CA PRO A 476 -13.47 -0.01 1.65
C PRO A 476 -13.09 0.57 3.01
N SER A 477 -12.60 1.80 3.05
CA SER A 477 -12.33 2.57 4.26
C SER A 477 -12.69 4.04 4.03
N PRO A 478 -13.53 4.68 4.86
CA PRO A 478 -13.74 6.13 4.78
C PRO A 478 -12.46 6.93 5.00
N ASP A 479 -12.30 8.07 4.32
CA ASP A 479 -11.13 8.96 4.46
C ASP A 479 -11.37 10.14 5.43
N THR A 480 -12.22 9.93 6.45
CA THR A 480 -12.62 10.96 7.42
C THR A 480 -11.87 10.85 8.75
N LYS A 481 -11.94 11.88 9.61
CA LYS A 481 -11.37 11.90 10.97
C LYS A 481 -11.53 10.60 11.76
N LEU A 482 -12.74 10.05 11.80
CA LEU A 482 -13.05 8.84 12.57
C LEU A 482 -13.04 7.56 11.72
N GLY A 483 -13.06 7.67 10.39
CA GLY A 483 -13.12 6.50 9.51
C GLY A 483 -11.80 6.10 8.87
N ALA A 484 -10.83 7.02 8.75
CA ALA A 484 -9.57 6.81 8.04
C ALA A 484 -8.56 5.99 8.85
N PRO A 485 -8.26 4.74 8.48
CA PRO A 485 -7.31 3.92 9.21
C PRO A 485 -5.86 4.36 9.01
N SER A 486 -5.16 4.58 10.12
CA SER A 486 -3.72 4.93 10.13
C SER A 486 -2.79 3.73 9.89
N LEU A 487 -3.37 2.54 9.77
CA LEU A 487 -2.71 1.25 9.63
C LEU A 487 -3.69 0.25 9.03
N ARG A 488 -3.20 -0.90 8.59
CA ARG A 488 -3.97 -1.98 7.97
C ARG A 488 -4.80 -2.69 9.03
N TYR A 489 -6.11 -2.83 8.82
CA TYR A 489 -6.98 -3.64 9.68
C TYR A 489 -7.28 -5.00 9.01
N PRO A 490 -7.70 -6.03 9.77
CA PRO A 490 -6.77 -7.06 10.26
C PRO A 490 -6.02 -7.82 9.16
N GLN A 491 -4.74 -8.07 9.43
CA GLN A 491 -3.86 -8.91 8.60
C GLN A 491 -4.18 -10.41 8.71
N ALA A 492 -5.14 -10.83 9.54
CA ALA A 492 -5.49 -12.25 9.68
C ALA A 492 -6.00 -12.82 8.35
N SER A 493 -5.05 -13.44 7.64
CA SER A 493 -5.19 -13.89 6.27
C SER A 493 -4.77 -15.34 6.20
N ILE A 494 -5.62 -16.17 5.61
CA ILE A 494 -5.38 -17.60 5.41
C ILE A 494 -4.97 -17.78 3.96
N ALA A 495 -3.84 -18.47 3.77
CA ALA A 495 -3.19 -18.58 2.47
C ALA A 495 -4.03 -19.40 1.47
N SER A 496 -4.87 -20.31 1.95
CA SER A 496 -5.80 -21.05 1.10
C SER A 496 -6.92 -21.72 1.89
N GLY A 497 -8.17 -21.51 1.47
CA GLY A 497 -9.31 -22.30 1.96
C GLY A 497 -9.30 -23.75 1.45
N SER A 498 -8.73 -24.00 0.27
CA SER A 498 -8.56 -25.36 -0.26
C SER A 498 -7.49 -26.15 0.50
N LYS A 499 -6.47 -25.47 1.07
CA LYS A 499 -5.53 -26.11 2.01
C LYS A 499 -6.25 -26.66 3.24
N ALA A 500 -7.24 -25.94 3.77
CA ALA A 500 -8.04 -26.44 4.88
C ALA A 500 -8.86 -27.69 4.51
N VAL A 501 -9.27 -27.84 3.24
CA VAL A 501 -9.92 -29.07 2.74
C VAL A 501 -8.93 -30.23 2.77
N SER A 502 -7.71 -30.03 2.28
CA SER A 502 -6.64 -31.03 2.39
C SER A 502 -6.39 -31.42 3.85
N LEU A 503 -6.31 -30.44 4.76
CA LEU A 503 -6.12 -30.73 6.19
C LEU A 503 -7.28 -31.55 6.79
N ALA A 504 -8.52 -31.29 6.39
CA ALA A 504 -9.66 -32.11 6.82
C ALA A 504 -9.56 -33.58 6.34
N MET A 505 -9.00 -33.81 5.15
CA MET A 505 -8.79 -35.17 4.61
C MET A 505 -7.68 -35.95 5.34
N PHE A 506 -6.71 -35.26 5.93
CA PHE A 506 -5.53 -35.86 6.54
C PHE A 506 -5.43 -35.62 8.05
N ASP A 507 -6.56 -35.47 8.76
CA ASP A 507 -6.60 -35.27 10.22
C ASP A 507 -5.71 -34.10 10.71
N GLY A 508 -5.65 -33.02 9.92
CA GLY A 508 -4.82 -31.84 10.14
C GLY A 508 -3.34 -32.00 9.85
N PHE A 509 -2.90 -33.17 9.37
CA PHE A 509 -1.55 -33.40 8.88
C PHE A 509 -1.42 -32.90 7.44
N ASP A 510 -0.36 -32.16 7.15
CA ASP A 510 -0.07 -31.74 5.79
C ASP A 510 0.97 -32.68 5.16
N PRO A 511 0.59 -33.45 4.11
CA PRO A 511 1.53 -34.34 3.43
C PRO A 511 2.61 -33.59 2.63
N VAL A 512 2.42 -32.31 2.31
CA VAL A 512 3.44 -31.52 1.59
C VAL A 512 4.58 -31.13 2.53
N THR A 513 4.25 -30.54 3.67
CA THR A 513 5.24 -30.12 4.66
C THR A 513 5.66 -31.22 5.63
N GLN A 514 4.97 -32.37 5.62
CA GLN A 514 5.16 -33.49 6.54
C GLN A 514 5.00 -33.08 8.01
N MET A 515 4.07 -32.18 8.28
CA MET A 515 3.86 -31.58 9.60
C MET A 515 2.39 -31.54 10.00
N GLN A 516 2.13 -31.70 11.30
CA GLN A 516 0.82 -31.44 11.88
C GLN A 516 0.60 -29.93 12.03
N ILE A 517 0.10 -29.28 10.99
CA ILE A 517 -0.16 -27.83 10.98
C ILE A 517 -1.61 -27.48 11.35
N GLY A 518 -2.56 -28.35 11.00
CA GLY A 518 -3.97 -28.27 11.34
C GLY A 518 -4.31 -28.88 12.69
N VAL A 519 -5.56 -28.74 13.10
CA VAL A 519 -6.12 -29.44 14.27
C VAL A 519 -6.50 -30.88 13.90
N LYS A 520 -6.50 -31.80 14.85
CA LYS A 520 -6.95 -33.18 14.59
C LYS A 520 -8.47 -33.22 14.52
N THR A 521 -9.00 -33.40 13.32
CA THR A 521 -10.44 -33.40 13.02
C THR A 521 -11.04 -34.79 12.87
N GLY A 522 -10.22 -35.84 12.99
CA GLY A 522 -10.59 -37.24 12.82
C GLY A 522 -10.18 -37.80 11.46
N ASP A 523 -10.25 -39.12 11.37
CA ASP A 523 -10.01 -39.87 10.14
C ASP A 523 -11.21 -39.73 9.20
N CYS A 524 -11.01 -39.01 8.10
CA CYS A 524 -12.10 -38.70 7.18
C CYS A 524 -12.72 -39.91 6.48
N THR A 525 -12.05 -41.07 6.49
CA THR A 525 -12.61 -42.32 5.94
C THR A 525 -13.75 -42.88 6.80
N LYS A 526 -13.90 -42.37 8.03
CA LYS A 526 -14.96 -42.72 8.98
C LYS A 526 -16.10 -41.71 9.02
N PHE A 527 -16.03 -40.63 8.25
CA PHE A 527 -17.11 -39.65 8.16
C PHE A 527 -18.24 -40.23 7.31
N GLU A 528 -19.39 -40.46 7.94
CA GLU A 528 -20.55 -41.12 7.31
C GLU A 528 -21.32 -40.16 6.40
N THR A 529 -21.28 -38.86 6.72
CA THR A 529 -22.01 -37.81 6.02
C THR A 529 -21.11 -36.70 5.50
N PHE A 530 -21.59 -35.95 4.51
CA PHE A 530 -20.90 -34.74 4.07
C PHE A 530 -20.80 -33.70 5.20
N ASP A 531 -21.78 -33.63 6.09
CA ASP A 531 -21.77 -32.70 7.21
C ASP A 531 -20.61 -33.00 8.19
N ASP A 532 -20.26 -34.28 8.39
CA ASP A 532 -19.08 -34.66 9.18
C ASP A 532 -17.79 -34.10 8.55
N PHE A 533 -17.64 -34.26 7.24
CA PHE A 533 -16.49 -33.74 6.49
C PHE A 533 -16.47 -32.20 6.48
N TYR A 534 -17.63 -31.56 6.27
CA TYR A 534 -17.77 -30.12 6.30
C TYR A 534 -17.40 -29.55 7.68
N ASN A 535 -17.82 -30.21 8.76
CA ASN A 535 -17.47 -29.82 10.13
C ASN A 535 -15.96 -29.98 10.40
N ALA A 536 -15.31 -31.01 9.86
CA ALA A 536 -13.87 -31.15 9.92
C ALA A 536 -13.15 -29.97 9.21
N TRP A 537 -13.54 -29.64 7.98
CA TRP A 537 -13.01 -28.48 7.25
C TRP A 537 -13.26 -27.16 7.99
N TYR A 538 -14.47 -26.94 8.49
CA TYR A 538 -14.81 -25.75 9.26
C TYR A 538 -13.98 -25.65 10.55
N GLY A 539 -13.73 -26.79 11.21
CA GLY A 539 -12.83 -26.90 12.35
C GLY A 539 -11.40 -26.45 12.04
N GLN A 540 -10.88 -26.82 10.87
CA GLN A 540 -9.57 -26.34 10.39
C GLN A 540 -9.58 -24.83 10.23
N LEU A 541 -10.51 -24.27 9.44
CA LEU A 541 -10.57 -22.83 9.18
C LEU A 541 -10.74 -22.02 10.47
N LYS A 542 -11.63 -22.45 11.37
CA LYS A 542 -11.85 -21.81 12.66
C LYS A 542 -10.56 -21.77 13.50
N ALA A 543 -9.80 -22.86 13.52
CA ALA A 543 -8.51 -22.91 14.19
C ALA A 543 -7.48 -21.97 13.54
N ALA A 544 -7.44 -21.90 12.21
CA ALA A 544 -6.54 -21.03 11.47
C ALA A 544 -6.80 -19.55 11.79
N PHE A 545 -8.05 -19.11 11.66
CA PHE A 545 -8.44 -17.73 11.97
C PHE A 545 -8.23 -17.40 13.44
N LYS A 546 -8.45 -18.36 14.36
CA LYS A 546 -8.15 -18.16 15.79
C LYS A 546 -6.67 -17.88 16.03
N ILE A 547 -5.77 -18.56 15.32
CA ILE A 547 -4.33 -18.31 15.43
C ILE A 547 -3.97 -16.95 14.80
N ALA A 548 -4.42 -16.69 13.57
CA ALA A 548 -4.11 -15.45 12.85
C ALA A 548 -4.60 -14.20 13.60
N THR A 549 -5.84 -14.23 14.12
CA THR A 549 -6.41 -13.13 14.93
C THR A 549 -5.67 -12.94 16.24
N THR A 550 -5.31 -14.03 16.94
CA THR A 550 -4.51 -13.97 18.17
C THR A 550 -3.16 -13.31 17.92
N MET A 551 -2.48 -13.67 16.83
CA MET A 551 -1.21 -13.04 16.44
C MET A 551 -1.39 -11.57 16.11
N GLU A 552 -2.42 -11.20 15.34
CA GLU A 552 -2.67 -9.80 14.99
C GLU A 552 -2.94 -8.95 16.23
N HIS A 553 -3.71 -9.43 17.22
CA HIS A 553 -3.92 -8.70 18.48
C HIS A 553 -2.62 -8.43 19.23
N LYS A 554 -1.73 -9.43 19.33
CA LYS A 554 -0.40 -9.28 19.95
C LYS A 554 0.46 -8.30 19.17
N ASN A 555 0.48 -8.41 17.84
CA ASN A 555 1.22 -7.53 16.94
C ASN A 555 0.72 -6.08 16.99
N ARG A 556 -0.60 -5.85 17.13
CA ARG A 556 -1.19 -4.52 17.36
C ARG A 556 -0.71 -3.91 18.66
N TYR A 557 -0.73 -4.68 19.76
CA TYR A 557 -0.22 -4.23 21.05
C TYR A 557 1.26 -3.82 20.95
N VAL A 558 2.07 -4.64 20.27
CA VAL A 558 3.49 -4.31 20.06
C VAL A 558 3.67 -3.03 19.26
N GLU A 559 2.91 -2.84 18.18
CA GLU A 559 2.99 -1.63 17.36
C GLU A 559 2.60 -0.39 18.16
N ALA A 560 1.51 -0.48 18.91
CA ALA A 560 0.98 0.62 19.71
C ALA A 560 1.93 1.12 20.80
N HIS A 561 2.68 0.22 21.44
CA HIS A 561 3.48 0.55 22.63
C HIS A 561 5.00 0.56 22.41
N PHE A 562 5.49 -0.22 21.45
CA PHE A 562 6.95 -0.40 21.25
C PHE A 562 7.40 0.03 19.87
N TYR A 563 6.48 0.28 18.94
CA TYR A 563 6.82 0.68 17.58
C TYR A 563 5.90 1.77 17.03
N PRO A 564 5.77 2.91 17.72
CA PRO A 564 4.93 4.01 17.25
C PRO A 564 5.50 4.68 15.99
N LYS A 565 4.60 5.24 15.19
CA LYS A 565 4.86 5.86 13.88
C LYS A 565 4.50 7.35 13.93
N PRO A 566 5.34 8.23 14.51
CA PRO A 566 5.02 9.64 14.70
C PRO A 566 4.73 10.41 13.40
N MET A 567 5.42 10.14 12.29
CA MET A 567 5.15 10.78 11.00
C MET A 567 3.76 10.41 10.51
N THR A 568 3.43 9.11 10.49
CA THR A 568 2.09 8.63 10.13
C THR A 568 1.02 9.20 11.05
N SER A 569 1.27 9.24 12.37
CA SER A 569 0.30 9.72 13.35
C SER A 569 -0.01 11.21 13.20
N ALA A 570 0.97 12.02 12.79
CA ALA A 570 0.78 13.46 12.57
C ALA A 570 -0.23 13.78 11.44
N LEU A 571 -0.47 12.83 10.55
CA LEU A 571 -1.41 12.94 9.42
C LEU A 571 -2.87 12.72 9.82
N PHE A 572 -3.16 12.50 11.10
CA PHE A 572 -4.51 12.27 11.62
C PHE A 572 -4.84 13.25 12.73
N GLU A 573 -5.95 13.96 12.55
CA GLU A 573 -6.42 14.98 13.50
C GLU A 573 -6.62 14.38 14.91
N ARG A 574 -7.24 13.20 14.97
CA ARG A 574 -7.50 12.48 16.23
C ARG A 574 -6.23 12.22 17.05
N CYS A 575 -5.11 11.94 16.40
CA CYS A 575 -3.84 11.71 17.07
C CYS A 575 -3.28 13.01 17.68
N ILE A 576 -3.41 14.14 16.97
CA ILE A 576 -3.04 15.46 17.50
C ILE A 576 -3.96 15.88 18.64
N GLU A 577 -5.26 15.58 18.58
CA GLU A 577 -6.19 15.92 19.66
C GLU A 577 -5.92 15.16 20.95
N THR A 578 -5.62 13.86 20.87
CA THR A 578 -5.48 12.99 22.04
C THR A 578 -4.04 12.87 22.55
N GLY A 579 -3.05 13.14 21.69
CA GLY A 579 -1.63 12.85 21.97
C GLY A 579 -1.30 11.36 21.91
N GLU A 580 -2.20 10.55 21.34
CA GLU A 580 -1.98 9.12 21.13
C GLU A 580 -1.45 8.87 19.71
N ASN A 581 -0.57 7.89 19.57
CA ASN A 581 -0.12 7.45 18.25
C ASN A 581 -1.25 6.71 17.49
N GLY A 582 -1.09 6.58 16.18
CA GLY A 582 -2.12 6.01 15.30
C GLY A 582 -2.60 4.60 15.65
N ALA A 583 -1.80 3.79 16.33
CA ALA A 583 -2.17 2.44 16.74
C ALA A 583 -2.91 2.39 18.10
N LEU A 584 -2.90 3.48 18.88
CA LEU A 584 -3.67 3.64 20.11
C LEU A 584 -4.97 4.42 19.89
N CYS A 585 -4.92 5.41 18.99
CA CYS A 585 -6.02 6.32 18.78
C CYS A 585 -7.27 5.61 18.24
N LYS A 586 -8.44 5.94 18.80
CA LYS A 586 -9.70 5.28 18.44
C LYS A 586 -10.22 5.73 17.07
N GLU A 587 -10.69 4.76 16.29
CA GLU A 587 -11.29 4.96 14.97
C GLU A 587 -12.41 3.92 14.73
N ARG A 588 -13.32 4.22 13.80
CA ARG A 588 -14.28 3.28 13.23
C ARG A 588 -13.64 2.58 12.04
N SER A 589 -12.64 1.75 12.29
CA SER A 589 -11.97 1.08 11.19
C SER A 589 -12.85 0.02 10.52
N SER A 590 -12.75 -0.12 9.20
CA SER A 590 -13.39 -1.19 8.46
C SER A 590 -12.55 -2.47 8.57
N LEU A 591 -12.96 -3.40 9.43
CA LEU A 591 -12.21 -4.64 9.68
C LEU A 591 -12.54 -5.71 8.62
N TRP A 592 -11.54 -6.40 8.08
CA TRP A 592 -11.75 -7.56 7.21
C TRP A 592 -10.77 -8.70 7.50
N PHE A 593 -11.10 -9.87 6.97
CA PHE A 593 -10.22 -11.03 6.91
C PHE A 593 -10.03 -11.42 5.45
N THR A 594 -8.88 -12.01 5.13
CA THR A 594 -8.63 -12.48 3.76
C THR A 594 -8.56 -14.00 3.73
N LEU A 595 -9.41 -14.62 2.91
CA LEU A 595 -9.34 -16.03 2.58
C LEU A 595 -8.97 -16.14 1.11
N PHE A 596 -7.71 -16.47 0.83
CA PHE A 596 -7.27 -16.73 -0.53
C PHE A 596 -7.78 -18.08 -1.02
N ALA A 597 -7.85 -18.26 -2.35
CA ALA A 597 -8.39 -19.45 -3.01
C ALA A 597 -9.83 -19.81 -2.59
N PHE A 598 -10.70 -18.79 -2.48
CA PHE A 598 -12.08 -18.98 -2.04
C PHE A 598 -12.91 -19.82 -3.03
N SER A 599 -12.75 -19.57 -4.34
CA SER A 599 -13.50 -20.30 -5.38
C SER A 599 -13.15 -21.79 -5.39
N GLU A 600 -11.86 -22.12 -5.34
CA GLU A 600 -11.35 -23.49 -5.32
C GLU A 600 -11.86 -24.26 -4.10
N THR A 601 -12.06 -23.55 -2.98
CA THR A 601 -12.64 -24.15 -1.77
C THR A 601 -14.06 -24.66 -2.02
N GLY A 602 -14.88 -23.86 -2.73
CA GLY A 602 -16.23 -24.24 -3.11
C GLY A 602 -16.25 -25.47 -4.03
N ASP A 603 -15.40 -25.47 -5.06
CA ASP A 603 -15.29 -26.57 -6.03
C ASP A 603 -14.87 -27.88 -5.36
N CYS A 604 -13.87 -27.82 -4.47
CA CYS A 604 -13.41 -28.98 -3.71
C CYS A 604 -14.52 -29.58 -2.84
N LEU A 605 -15.25 -28.74 -2.10
CA LEU A 605 -16.35 -29.18 -1.23
C LEU A 605 -17.51 -29.75 -2.04
N ALA A 606 -17.87 -29.12 -3.15
CA ALA A 606 -18.94 -29.58 -4.05
C ALA A 606 -18.61 -30.95 -4.66
N ALA A 607 -17.39 -31.13 -5.15
CA ALA A 607 -16.94 -32.40 -5.74
C ALA A 607 -16.93 -33.53 -4.72
N VAL A 608 -16.45 -33.28 -3.49
CA VAL A 608 -16.49 -34.26 -2.39
C VAL A 608 -17.93 -34.63 -2.05
N LYS A 609 -18.82 -33.64 -1.87
CA LYS A 609 -20.24 -33.88 -1.58
C LYS A 609 -20.87 -34.79 -2.64
N LYS A 610 -20.71 -34.42 -3.91
CA LYS A 610 -21.32 -35.12 -5.04
C LYS A 610 -20.77 -36.53 -5.21
N LEU A 611 -19.46 -36.69 -5.39
CA LEU A 611 -18.86 -37.95 -5.84
C LEU A 611 -18.63 -38.97 -4.72
N ILE A 612 -18.48 -38.51 -3.47
CA ILE A 612 -18.26 -39.37 -2.31
C ILE A 612 -19.56 -39.68 -1.57
N TYR A 613 -20.38 -38.64 -1.30
CA TYR A 613 -21.54 -38.79 -0.40
C TYR A 613 -22.88 -38.97 -1.14
N ASP A 614 -23.15 -38.16 -2.16
CA ASP A 614 -24.43 -38.20 -2.88
C ASP A 614 -24.48 -39.38 -3.88
N GLU A 615 -23.53 -39.44 -4.81
CA GLU A 615 -23.48 -40.47 -5.86
C GLU A 615 -22.71 -41.72 -5.44
N LYS A 616 -21.85 -41.60 -4.42
CA LYS A 616 -21.00 -42.69 -3.90
C LYS A 616 -20.19 -43.38 -5.00
N LYS A 617 -19.80 -42.63 -6.04
CA LYS A 617 -18.99 -43.12 -7.16
C LYS A 617 -17.59 -43.56 -6.71
N TYR A 618 -17.06 -42.89 -5.69
CA TYR A 618 -15.78 -43.21 -5.06
C TYR A 618 -15.88 -43.20 -3.53
N THR A 619 -14.91 -43.80 -2.86
CA THR A 619 -14.76 -43.72 -1.40
C THR A 619 -13.76 -42.62 -1.02
N MET A 620 -13.87 -42.09 0.19
CA MET A 620 -12.92 -41.09 0.71
C MET A 620 -11.48 -41.63 0.74
N GLY A 621 -11.28 -42.91 1.06
CA GLY A 621 -9.97 -43.55 1.02
C GLY A 621 -9.35 -43.52 -0.39
N ARG A 622 -10.13 -43.89 -1.41
CA ARG A 622 -9.67 -43.85 -2.81
C ARG A 622 -9.33 -42.44 -3.29
N LEU A 623 -10.07 -41.43 -2.84
CA LEU A 623 -9.75 -40.03 -3.12
C LEU A 623 -8.42 -39.63 -2.48
N ARG A 624 -8.16 -40.02 -1.23
CA ARG A 624 -6.87 -39.75 -0.57
C ARG A 624 -5.70 -40.38 -1.30
N ASP A 625 -5.83 -41.64 -1.71
CA ASP A 625 -4.78 -42.34 -2.46
C ASP A 625 -4.50 -41.63 -3.79
N ALA A 626 -5.55 -41.23 -4.50
CA ALA A 626 -5.44 -40.47 -5.75
C ALA A 626 -4.73 -39.12 -5.54
N LEU A 627 -5.06 -38.37 -4.47
CA LEU A 627 -4.43 -37.09 -4.15
C LEU A 627 -2.94 -37.26 -3.78
N LEU A 628 -2.59 -38.29 -3.00
CA LEU A 628 -1.18 -38.59 -2.66
C LEU A 628 -0.36 -39.02 -3.88
N ALA A 629 -0.99 -39.68 -4.85
CA ALA A 629 -0.37 -40.04 -6.13
C ALA A 629 -0.33 -38.88 -7.13
N ASN A 630 -0.80 -37.68 -6.76
CA ASN A 630 -1.00 -36.56 -7.69
C ASN A 630 -1.77 -36.99 -8.95
N TRP A 631 -2.80 -37.82 -8.75
CA TRP A 631 -3.65 -38.44 -9.77
C TRP A 631 -2.98 -39.42 -10.72
N ASP A 632 -1.71 -39.79 -10.52
CA ASP A 632 -1.04 -40.80 -11.34
C ASP A 632 -1.73 -42.17 -11.17
N GLY A 633 -2.20 -42.74 -12.27
CA GLY A 633 -3.07 -43.94 -12.28
C GLY A 633 -4.54 -43.69 -11.95
N TYR A 634 -4.98 -42.43 -11.75
CA TYR A 634 -6.35 -42.05 -11.38
C TYR A 634 -6.97 -41.01 -12.32
N GLU A 635 -6.53 -40.91 -13.59
CA GLU A 635 -6.97 -39.84 -14.51
C GLU A 635 -8.49 -39.83 -14.76
N GLU A 636 -9.14 -41.00 -14.87
CA GLU A 636 -10.60 -41.06 -15.02
C GLU A 636 -11.31 -40.41 -13.82
N MET A 637 -10.86 -40.75 -12.60
CA MET A 637 -11.37 -40.15 -11.37
C MET A 637 -11.08 -38.65 -11.35
N ARG A 638 -9.87 -38.20 -11.73
CA ARG A 638 -9.54 -36.78 -11.80
C ARG A 638 -10.49 -36.03 -12.74
N GLN A 639 -10.78 -36.60 -13.91
CA GLN A 639 -11.70 -36.00 -14.88
C GLN A 639 -13.12 -35.85 -14.32
N ASP A 640 -13.58 -36.81 -13.52
CA ASP A 640 -14.88 -36.67 -12.85
C ASP A 640 -14.91 -35.57 -11.79
N PHE A 641 -13.79 -35.31 -11.10
CA PHE A 641 -13.69 -34.24 -10.10
C PHE A 641 -13.53 -32.83 -10.70
N VAL A 642 -13.11 -32.72 -11.97
CA VAL A 642 -12.85 -31.43 -12.64
C VAL A 642 -14.00 -31.00 -13.57
N ARG A 643 -14.90 -31.93 -13.93
CA ARG A 643 -16.11 -31.66 -14.72
C ARG A 643 -17.25 -31.15 -13.87
#